data_AF-A0A232EVL6-F1
#
_entry.id   AF-A0A232EVL6-F1
#
_cell.length_a   1.000
_cell.length_b   1.000
_cell.length_c   1.000
_cell.angle_alpha   90.00
_cell.angle_beta   90.00
_cell.angle_gamma   90.00
#
_symmetry.space_group_name_H-M   'P 1'
#
loop_
_entity.id
_entity.type
_entity.pdbx_description
1 polymer ?
#
loop_
_entity_poly.entity_id
_entity_poly.type
_entity_poly.pdbx_seq_one_letter_code
_entity_poly.pdbx_strand_id
1 'polypeptide(L)'
;MIVIVNLSLVLTSVLVSGAKLSTGPAEVHMQWDYVNYSWPSWEAYEQAVADKSYIRENNVVSGIKLWRNRLYLAVPRQKPGIPVTLASIHAEPEDRSVAPLLEPFPSWEMQKLGDCKALQFVQSMEIDPMGRMWVINNGRIDVRTNHSKSLCPSRMMIFDLENDSELLLDYAFPEGVINSSSVYLNDLVVDHENGGFAYISDNDPSNPGVLVFSLRRRSSWKVTHHPSMFASPDARNIVVNSTHLTIDSNIDGIALSPASTEGRGRSLFYCPLSSYETFAVPTFVLKNPRNRGLVNKYVKSLGRKPSQGDGMTMTSAGVLYFGLLQKNAIGAWDTKDPPFSDNIQILTEDLELVEWPDSFAVDSKGRLWNTAKRQSVIRTSGLDKSVPNFRILRIDVVLRGRECAGVAGDNESKRVVAWKADGKSGARVSPIALILVASLVNPISAQLSNARVHYQWNYVNYTWPSSQAHDQAIQDGSYIPEHNVISGVKVWKDRIYLAVPRLKKGVPSTLNFVPLDSSNPSPLLRPYPSWSMQRENDCDSFQLVQSMEIDPLGRMWVINNGRTELRSNQSRSICPSRLVILDLEKDGEIILNYIFPDNVVQSESVYLNDIVVDHKDGGFAYITDNDSKHPGIIVFSLRQRRSWKVSHESMEVQDEAVLMSINGTTFSNKSPVNGIGLSQASGRNRFLYYFPISSFELFAVPTWVLKKRYRSIDKFVVKVGRKPSQSGGMMVSSTGILYFGLLGEDAVSSWNTASPPFTDNQRIVIQDHELSQYPDSFALDERSQLWYTSNRLQVFITDKVDVDRINIRLIVADIEAKNYQYFRDGSAPKLPKIGETRLRNFVQKRLFIM
;
A
#
# COMPACT_ATOMS: atom_id res chain seq x y z
N MET A 1 69.66 -15.12 -3.55
CA MET A 1 69.62 -13.76 -4.14
C MET A 1 68.30 -13.65 -4.87
N ILE A 2 67.36 -12.84 -4.38
CA ILE A 2 66.00 -12.76 -4.94
C ILE A 2 66.02 -11.73 -6.08
N VAL A 3 65.57 -12.14 -7.27
CA VAL A 3 65.31 -11.22 -8.39
C VAL A 3 63.82 -11.30 -8.70
N ILE A 4 63.17 -10.14 -8.61
CA ILE A 4 61.73 -9.94 -8.79
C ILE A 4 61.45 -9.78 -10.28
N VAL A 5 60.38 -10.41 -10.78
CA VAL A 5 59.80 -10.10 -12.09
C VAL A 5 58.31 -9.83 -11.89
N ASN A 6 57.84 -8.70 -12.40
CA ASN A 6 56.51 -8.15 -12.17
C ASN A 6 55.41 -8.98 -12.86
N LEU A 7 54.28 -9.17 -12.17
CA LEU A 7 52.98 -9.40 -12.81
C LEU A 7 52.14 -8.12 -12.74
N SER A 8 51.83 -7.55 -13.89
CA SER A 8 50.89 -6.42 -13.99
C SER A 8 49.46 -6.93 -13.85
N LEU A 9 48.80 -6.64 -12.73
CA LEU A 9 47.37 -6.89 -12.58
C LEU A 9 46.57 -5.71 -13.17
N VAL A 10 45.81 -5.96 -14.24
CA VAL A 10 44.87 -4.97 -14.77
C VAL A 10 43.64 -4.93 -13.86
N LEU A 11 43.57 -3.90 -13.00
CA LEU A 11 42.36 -3.58 -12.25
C LEU A 11 41.31 -2.96 -13.19
N THR A 12 40.41 -3.78 -13.72
CA THR A 12 39.12 -3.28 -14.21
C THR A 12 38.32 -2.77 -13.02
N SER A 13 38.17 -1.45 -12.94
CA SER A 13 37.37 -0.79 -11.91
C SER A 13 35.90 -1.19 -12.05
N VAL A 14 35.43 -2.07 -11.16
CA VAL A 14 33.99 -2.28 -10.96
C VAL A 14 33.45 -1.02 -10.30
N LEU A 15 32.79 -0.18 -11.10
CA LEU A 15 31.95 0.91 -10.58
C LEU A 15 30.80 0.27 -9.79
N VAL A 16 30.93 0.24 -8.47
CA VAL A 16 29.83 -0.06 -7.56
C VAL A 16 28.87 1.13 -7.63
N SER A 17 27.88 1.05 -8.52
CA SER A 17 26.80 2.03 -8.56
C SER A 17 25.99 1.91 -7.27
N GLY A 18 26.02 2.96 -6.46
CA GLY A 18 25.19 3.08 -5.25
C GLY A 18 23.70 2.88 -5.57
N ALA A 19 22.95 2.39 -4.59
CA ALA A 19 21.53 2.12 -4.77
C ALA A 19 20.76 3.44 -4.96
N LYS A 20 20.26 3.68 -6.17
CA LYS A 20 19.34 4.80 -6.42
C LYS A 20 18.00 4.52 -5.75
N LEU A 21 17.53 5.47 -4.94
CA LEU A 21 16.12 5.53 -4.56
C LEU A 21 15.27 5.64 -5.82
N SER A 22 14.11 5.00 -5.81
CA SER A 22 13.13 5.06 -6.88
C SER A 22 11.95 5.86 -6.36
N THR A 23 11.58 6.95 -7.04
CA THR A 23 10.61 7.92 -6.53
C THR A 23 9.46 8.09 -7.52
N GLY A 24 8.24 8.23 -6.99
CA GLY A 24 7.13 8.78 -7.75
C GLY A 24 7.23 10.31 -7.87
N PRO A 25 6.47 10.93 -8.79
CA PRO A 25 6.30 12.39 -8.77
C PRO A 25 5.63 12.84 -7.45
N ALA A 26 5.85 14.09 -7.05
CA ALA A 26 5.16 14.66 -5.90
C ALA A 26 3.71 14.99 -6.28
N GLU A 27 2.75 14.28 -5.69
CA GLU A 27 1.33 14.51 -5.91
C GLU A 27 0.81 15.61 -4.99
N VAL A 28 0.06 16.57 -5.52
CA VAL A 28 -0.69 17.53 -4.70
C VAL A 28 -1.91 16.82 -4.11
N HIS A 29 -1.84 16.50 -2.82
CA HIS A 29 -2.93 15.83 -2.10
C HIS A 29 -4.02 16.84 -1.69
N MET A 30 -3.60 18.00 -1.19
CA MET A 30 -4.48 19.14 -0.88
C MET A 30 -3.76 20.45 -1.21
N GLN A 31 -4.52 21.48 -1.54
CA GLN A 31 -4.02 22.83 -1.82
C GLN A 31 -4.99 23.91 -1.35
N TRP A 32 -4.47 25.05 -0.89
CA TRP A 32 -5.26 26.19 -0.45
C TRP A 32 -4.67 27.50 -0.98
N ASP A 33 -5.54 28.38 -1.48
CA ASP A 33 -5.20 29.79 -1.72
C ASP A 33 -4.99 30.50 -0.38
N TYR A 34 -5.91 30.27 0.56
CA TYR A 34 -5.76 30.60 1.98
C TYR A 34 -6.50 29.55 2.83
N VAL A 35 -5.97 29.24 4.02
CA VAL A 35 -6.62 28.32 4.96
C VAL A 35 -7.74 29.04 5.73
N ASN A 36 -8.85 28.34 5.93
CA ASN A 36 -10.03 28.77 6.69
C ASN A 36 -10.51 27.63 7.61
N TYR A 37 -11.41 27.92 8.55
CA TYR A 37 -11.72 27.03 9.68
C TYR A 37 -13.18 26.58 9.71
N SER A 38 -13.49 25.49 10.43
CA SER A 38 -14.86 25.10 10.76
C SER A 38 -15.44 25.96 11.91
N TRP A 39 -15.90 27.15 11.54
CA TRP A 39 -16.42 28.16 12.48
C TRP A 39 -17.67 27.66 13.25
N PRO A 40 -17.86 28.04 14.52
CA PRO A 40 -19.03 27.64 15.31
C PRO A 40 -20.36 28.15 14.74
N SER A 41 -20.34 29.31 14.09
CA SER A 41 -21.45 29.88 13.33
C SER A 41 -20.95 30.86 12.27
N TRP A 42 -21.83 31.31 11.38
CA TRP A 42 -21.50 32.33 10.38
C TRP A 42 -21.21 33.69 11.01
N GLU A 43 -21.95 34.06 12.05
CA GLU A 43 -21.77 35.32 12.79
C GLU A 43 -20.41 35.36 13.49
N ALA A 44 -19.94 34.23 14.04
CA ALA A 44 -18.61 34.12 14.63
C ALA A 44 -17.50 34.36 13.60
N TYR A 45 -17.68 33.87 12.37
CA TYR A 45 -16.78 34.13 11.25
C TYR A 45 -16.81 35.61 10.81
N GLU A 46 -18.00 36.19 10.61
CA GLU A 46 -18.14 37.60 10.23
C GLU A 46 -17.53 38.53 11.29
N GLN A 47 -17.79 38.26 12.57
CA GLN A 47 -17.18 39.00 13.66
C GLN A 47 -15.65 38.89 13.64
N ALA A 48 -15.10 37.69 13.46
CA ALA A 48 -13.65 37.48 13.43
C ALA A 48 -12.95 38.17 12.24
N VAL A 49 -13.65 38.30 11.11
CA VAL A 49 -13.18 39.09 9.97
C VAL A 49 -13.27 40.60 10.27
N ALA A 50 -14.36 41.05 10.90
CA ALA A 50 -14.61 42.46 11.20
C ALA A 50 -13.65 43.01 12.28
N ASP A 51 -13.40 42.26 13.35
CA ASP A 51 -12.49 42.63 14.45
C ASP A 51 -11.03 42.29 14.18
N LYS A 52 -10.75 41.60 13.06
CA LYS A 52 -9.42 41.15 12.61
C LYS A 52 -8.75 40.11 13.52
N SER A 53 -9.51 39.39 14.33
CA SER A 53 -9.04 38.15 14.96
C SER A 53 -8.84 37.01 13.96
N TYR A 54 -9.38 37.14 12.74
CA TYR A 54 -9.01 36.34 11.56
C TYR A 54 -8.59 37.22 10.37
N ILE A 55 -7.31 37.14 10.01
CA ILE A 55 -6.69 37.79 8.84
C ILE A 55 -6.16 36.68 7.92
N ARG A 56 -6.90 36.40 6.84
CA ARG A 56 -6.65 35.27 5.91
C ARG A 56 -5.18 35.16 5.48
N GLU A 57 -4.58 36.30 5.17
CA GLU A 57 -3.22 36.48 4.65
C GLU A 57 -2.11 36.13 5.66
N ASN A 58 -2.44 36.06 6.95
CA ASN A 58 -1.49 35.74 8.03
C ASN A 58 -1.49 34.26 8.42
N ASN A 59 -2.50 33.49 8.01
CA ASN A 59 -2.65 32.08 8.41
C ASN A 59 -1.79 31.19 7.52
N VAL A 60 -0.60 30.81 7.99
CA VAL A 60 0.41 30.04 7.25
C VAL A 60 0.59 28.67 7.90
N VAL A 61 0.46 27.59 7.13
CA VAL A 61 0.71 26.22 7.60
C VAL A 61 2.22 25.94 7.68
N SER A 62 2.70 25.35 8.78
CA SER A 62 4.08 24.87 8.96
C SER A 62 4.13 23.36 9.17
N GLY A 63 3.81 22.91 10.38
CA GLY A 63 3.90 21.51 10.81
C GLY A 63 2.82 20.61 10.20
N ILE A 64 3.20 19.36 9.90
CA ILE A 64 2.29 18.27 9.56
C ILE A 64 2.65 16.99 10.31
N LYS A 65 1.64 16.28 10.84
CA LYS A 65 1.73 14.88 11.26
C LYS A 65 0.45 14.13 10.92
N LEU A 66 0.59 12.82 10.68
CA LEU A 66 -0.52 11.92 10.38
C LEU A 66 -0.72 10.94 11.54
N TRP A 67 -1.96 10.79 12.02
CA TRP A 67 -2.35 9.64 12.84
C TRP A 67 -3.62 9.03 12.27
N ARG A 68 -3.58 7.73 11.99
CA ARG A 68 -4.69 6.98 11.37
C ARG A 68 -5.17 7.64 10.06
N ASN A 69 -6.34 8.28 10.08
CA ASN A 69 -6.96 8.98 8.95
C ASN A 69 -7.13 10.50 9.23
N ARG A 70 -6.36 11.07 10.17
CA ARG A 70 -6.37 12.51 10.45
C ARG A 70 -4.98 13.11 10.23
N LEU A 71 -4.92 14.17 9.44
CA LEU A 71 -3.78 15.06 9.35
C LEU A 71 -3.93 16.14 10.42
N TYR A 72 -2.84 16.43 11.11
CA TYR A 72 -2.74 17.49 12.11
C TYR A 72 -1.78 18.54 11.60
N LEU A 73 -2.23 19.79 11.62
CA LEU A 73 -1.57 20.91 10.95
C LEU A 73 -1.33 22.04 11.94
N ALA A 74 -0.09 22.53 11.97
CA ALA A 74 0.28 23.68 12.79
C ALA A 74 0.15 24.96 11.98
N VAL A 75 -0.57 25.93 12.54
CA VAL A 75 -0.74 27.29 12.00
C VAL A 75 -0.19 28.28 13.02
N PRO A 76 1.14 28.44 13.10
CA PRO A 76 1.79 29.19 14.17
C PRO A 76 1.36 30.65 14.20
N ARG A 77 1.15 31.21 15.41
CA ARG A 77 0.74 32.61 15.62
C ARG A 77 1.88 33.61 15.39
N GLN A 78 2.45 33.59 14.19
CA GLN A 78 3.59 34.41 13.78
C GLN A 78 3.23 35.88 13.55
N LYS A 79 1.97 36.17 13.26
CA LYS A 79 1.37 37.50 13.04
C LYS A 79 -0.03 37.54 13.68
N PRO A 80 -0.63 38.74 13.87
CA PRO A 80 -2.02 38.85 14.36
C PRO A 80 -3.04 38.21 13.42
N GLY A 81 -4.23 37.89 13.93
CA GLY A 81 -5.34 37.39 13.11
C GLY A 81 -5.29 35.89 12.79
N ILE A 82 -4.70 35.08 13.67
CA ILE A 82 -4.56 33.63 13.51
C ILE A 82 -5.38 32.96 14.63
N PRO A 83 -6.66 32.62 14.38
CA PRO A 83 -7.59 32.21 15.44
C PRO A 83 -7.28 30.80 15.96
N VAL A 84 -6.92 29.86 15.07
CA VAL A 84 -6.56 28.47 15.38
C VAL A 84 -5.06 28.32 15.16
N THR A 85 -4.34 27.70 16.10
CA THR A 85 -2.90 27.45 15.96
C THR A 85 -2.52 25.97 15.82
N LEU A 86 -3.42 25.08 16.26
CA LEU A 86 -3.33 23.65 15.98
C LEU A 86 -4.67 23.19 15.44
N ALA A 87 -4.66 22.63 14.24
CA ALA A 87 -5.83 22.12 13.57
C ALA A 87 -5.68 20.63 13.22
N SER A 88 -6.79 20.02 12.83
CA SER A 88 -6.82 18.72 12.19
C SER A 88 -7.82 18.73 11.04
N ILE A 89 -7.62 17.80 10.10
CA ILE A 89 -8.55 17.51 9.01
C ILE A 89 -8.56 16.00 8.78
N HIS A 90 -9.60 15.51 8.15
CA HIS A 90 -9.57 14.17 7.57
C HIS A 90 -8.44 14.12 6.52
N ALA A 91 -7.55 13.13 6.65
CA ALA A 91 -6.47 12.92 5.69
C ALA A 91 -7.04 12.61 4.30
N GLU A 92 -8.20 11.97 4.28
CA GLU A 92 -8.98 11.62 3.09
C GLU A 92 -10.43 12.12 3.32
N PRO A 93 -10.78 13.36 2.91
CA PRO A 93 -12.09 13.97 3.20
C PRO A 93 -13.21 13.46 2.29
N GLU A 94 -14.37 13.10 2.86
CA GLU A 94 -15.43 12.36 2.15
C GLU A 94 -16.01 13.07 0.92
N ASP A 95 -16.02 14.41 0.93
CA ASP A 95 -16.46 15.27 -0.18
C ASP A 95 -15.41 15.39 -1.31
N ARG A 96 -14.22 14.81 -1.13
CA ARG A 96 -13.04 14.96 -1.98
C ARG A 96 -12.58 16.42 -2.15
N SER A 97 -12.87 17.27 -1.17
CA SER A 97 -12.39 18.66 -1.19
C SER A 97 -10.87 18.69 -1.20
N VAL A 98 -10.32 19.39 -2.19
CA VAL A 98 -8.87 19.65 -2.29
C VAL A 98 -8.43 20.76 -1.32
N ALA A 99 -9.37 21.50 -0.73
CA ALA A 99 -9.13 22.65 0.15
C ALA A 99 -10.07 22.61 1.39
N PRO A 100 -10.04 21.53 2.21
CA PRO A 100 -10.97 21.38 3.33
C PRO A 100 -10.78 22.47 4.39
N LEU A 101 -11.87 22.78 5.11
CA LEU A 101 -11.81 23.65 6.28
C LEU A 101 -11.03 22.97 7.41
N LEU A 102 -10.16 23.73 8.07
CA LEU A 102 -9.35 23.26 9.19
C LEU A 102 -10.20 23.17 10.48
N GLU A 103 -10.25 22.00 11.11
CA GLU A 103 -10.95 21.80 12.37
C GLU A 103 -10.02 22.13 13.55
N PRO A 104 -10.36 23.08 14.45
CA PRO A 104 -9.51 23.39 15.60
C PRO A 104 -9.32 22.18 16.51
N PHE A 105 -8.07 21.87 16.86
CA PHE A 105 -7.74 20.67 17.62
C PHE A 105 -7.19 21.00 19.03
N PRO A 106 -7.66 20.32 20.09
CA PRO A 106 -8.80 19.38 20.09
C PRO A 106 -10.17 20.07 20.01
N SER A 107 -10.25 21.38 20.30
CA SER A 107 -11.48 22.16 20.23
C SER A 107 -11.21 23.65 20.05
N TRP A 108 -12.29 24.45 19.87
CA TRP A 108 -12.23 25.91 19.82
C TRP A 108 -11.77 26.54 21.14
N GLU A 109 -12.16 25.98 22.29
CA GLU A 109 -11.75 26.43 23.63
C GLU A 109 -10.22 26.32 23.79
N MET A 110 -9.62 25.24 23.28
CA MET A 110 -8.18 25.04 23.30
C MET A 110 -7.40 25.96 22.34
N GLN A 111 -8.08 26.79 21.54
CA GLN A 111 -7.43 27.86 20.77
C GLN A 111 -7.48 29.22 21.47
N LYS A 112 -8.08 29.36 22.66
CA LYS A 112 -8.31 30.66 23.29
C LYS A 112 -6.99 31.44 23.55
N LEU A 113 -6.83 32.56 22.84
CA LEU A 113 -5.65 33.41 22.96
C LEU A 113 -5.61 34.08 24.35
N GLY A 114 -4.42 34.12 24.96
CA GLY A 114 -4.18 34.67 26.30
C GLY A 114 -4.53 33.72 27.46
N ASP A 115 -5.19 32.59 27.20
CA ASP A 115 -5.43 31.56 28.22
C ASP A 115 -4.23 30.60 28.28
N CYS A 116 -3.41 30.69 29.32
CA CYS A 116 -2.19 29.87 29.44
C CYS A 116 -2.44 28.37 29.71
N LYS A 117 -3.70 27.92 29.71
CA LYS A 117 -4.07 26.50 29.61
C LYS A 117 -4.44 26.06 28.18
N ALA A 118 -4.71 27.00 27.29
CA ALA A 118 -4.95 26.78 25.87
C ALA A 118 -3.66 26.93 25.03
N LEU A 119 -3.76 26.59 23.74
CA LEU A 119 -2.67 26.70 22.77
C LEU A 119 -2.48 28.16 22.35
N GLN A 120 -1.26 28.67 22.51
CA GLN A 120 -0.88 30.06 22.25
C GLN A 120 -0.16 30.19 20.90
N PHE A 121 0.80 29.31 20.61
CA PHE A 121 1.48 29.22 19.31
C PHE A 121 2.03 27.81 19.16
N VAL A 122 1.51 27.03 18.23
CA VAL A 122 2.06 25.71 17.87
C VAL A 122 2.84 25.84 16.57
N GLN A 123 4.14 25.53 16.60
CA GLN A 123 5.03 25.56 15.43
C GLN A 123 5.10 24.19 14.76
N SER A 124 5.20 23.14 15.57
CA SER A 124 5.37 21.75 15.17
C SER A 124 4.79 20.81 16.22
N MET A 125 4.55 19.56 15.83
CA MET A 125 4.08 18.46 16.68
C MET A 125 4.78 17.17 16.25
N GLU A 126 4.83 16.20 17.15
CA GLU A 126 5.24 14.82 16.82
C GLU A 126 4.24 13.82 17.41
N ILE A 127 3.92 12.75 16.68
CA ILE A 127 2.96 11.74 17.13
C ILE A 127 3.68 10.41 17.31
N ASP A 128 3.60 9.85 18.51
CA ASP A 128 4.31 8.62 18.82
C ASP A 128 3.54 7.34 18.48
N PRO A 129 4.21 6.16 18.41
CA PRO A 129 3.55 4.90 18.11
C PRO A 129 2.47 4.45 19.12
N MET A 130 2.30 5.17 20.25
CA MET A 130 1.23 4.93 21.21
C MET A 130 0.01 5.84 20.97
N GLY A 131 0.02 6.67 19.93
CA GLY A 131 -1.04 7.63 19.63
C GLY A 131 -1.00 8.90 20.49
N ARG A 132 0.13 9.20 21.14
CA ARG A 132 0.26 10.45 21.90
C ARG A 132 0.87 11.53 21.03
N MET A 133 0.18 12.67 20.92
CA MET A 133 0.70 13.85 20.23
C MET A 133 1.46 14.73 21.21
N TRP A 134 2.75 14.95 20.93
CA TRP A 134 3.64 15.85 21.64
C TRP A 134 3.64 17.20 20.93
N VAL A 135 3.21 18.25 21.62
CA VAL A 135 3.00 19.59 21.07
C VAL A 135 3.90 20.58 21.79
N ILE A 136 4.70 21.34 21.02
CA ILE A 136 5.41 22.50 21.54
C ILE A 136 4.50 23.73 21.42
N ASN A 137 4.07 24.24 22.57
CA ASN A 137 3.26 25.44 22.68
C ASN A 137 4.18 26.60 23.07
N ASN A 138 4.61 27.39 22.09
CA ASN A 138 5.33 28.63 22.34
C ASN A 138 4.38 29.62 23.04
N GLY A 139 4.82 30.21 24.16
CA GLY A 139 4.01 31.20 24.89
C GLY A 139 4.11 32.63 24.31
N ARG A 140 4.92 32.80 23.25
CA ARG A 140 5.21 34.06 22.58
C ARG A 140 4.61 34.07 21.17
N ILE A 141 3.85 35.12 20.87
CA ILE A 141 3.13 35.32 19.60
C ILE A 141 3.66 36.55 18.83
N ASP A 142 3.14 36.76 17.61
CA ASP A 142 3.43 37.92 16.76
C ASP A 142 4.93 38.09 16.44
N VAL A 143 5.69 36.99 16.49
CA VAL A 143 7.17 36.93 16.41
C VAL A 143 7.77 37.36 15.06
N ARG A 144 6.96 37.49 14.01
CA ARG A 144 7.34 38.06 12.71
C ARG A 144 6.94 39.54 12.58
N THR A 145 6.71 40.22 13.70
CA THR A 145 6.36 41.66 13.76
C THR A 145 7.19 42.39 14.82
N ASN A 146 7.23 43.72 14.75
CA ASN A 146 7.84 44.58 15.79
C ASN A 146 7.04 44.61 17.11
N HIS A 147 5.98 43.82 17.23
CA HIS A 147 5.03 43.82 18.35
C HIS A 147 4.86 42.41 18.96
N SER A 148 5.90 41.57 18.93
CA SER A 148 5.86 40.23 19.51
C SER A 148 5.48 40.26 20.99
N LYS A 149 4.58 39.38 21.44
CA LYS A 149 4.05 39.38 22.82
C LYS A 149 4.29 38.04 23.49
N SER A 150 4.96 38.03 24.63
CA SER A 150 5.04 36.85 25.50
C SER A 150 3.83 36.85 26.43
N LEU A 151 2.79 36.09 26.06
CA LEU A 151 1.53 36.00 26.80
C LEU A 151 1.60 34.95 27.92
N CYS A 152 2.33 33.87 27.68
CA CYS A 152 2.42 32.71 28.55
C CYS A 152 3.86 32.15 28.60
N PRO A 153 4.18 31.24 29.54
CA PRO A 153 5.39 30.42 29.45
C PRO A 153 5.26 29.42 28.29
N SER A 154 6.36 29.11 27.58
CA SER A 154 6.35 28.01 26.60
C SER A 154 6.25 26.64 27.29
N ARG A 155 5.58 25.70 26.62
CA ARG A 155 5.12 24.43 27.23
C ARG A 155 5.33 23.23 26.30
N MET A 156 5.53 22.07 26.92
CA MET A 156 5.30 20.76 26.30
C MET A 156 3.93 20.27 26.73
N MET A 157 3.05 20.01 25.77
CA MET A 157 1.73 19.44 26.00
C MET A 157 1.63 18.07 25.32
N ILE A 158 1.01 17.08 25.96
CA ILE A 158 0.82 15.74 25.38
C ILE A 158 -0.66 15.40 25.39
N PHE A 159 -1.23 15.12 24.21
CA PHE A 159 -2.62 14.71 24.03
C PHE A 159 -2.73 13.23 23.66
N ASP A 160 -3.75 12.54 24.14
CA ASP A 160 -4.05 11.14 23.80
C ASP A 160 -5.03 11.04 22.62
N LEU A 161 -4.53 10.73 21.42
CA LEU A 161 -5.37 10.60 20.22
C LEU A 161 -6.22 9.31 20.22
N GLU A 162 -6.03 8.42 21.20
CA GLU A 162 -6.82 7.21 21.40
C GLU A 162 -7.98 7.42 22.39
N ASN A 163 -7.86 8.38 23.31
CA ASN A 163 -8.86 8.69 24.32
C ASN A 163 -9.37 10.14 24.21
N ASP A 164 -10.15 10.41 23.15
CA ASP A 164 -10.85 11.69 22.91
C ASP A 164 -9.97 12.95 23.02
N SER A 165 -8.69 12.83 22.66
CA SER A 165 -7.70 13.92 22.73
C SER A 165 -7.42 14.42 24.16
N GLU A 166 -7.54 13.55 25.17
CA GLU A 166 -7.28 13.89 26.58
C GLU A 166 -5.86 14.46 26.80
N LEU A 167 -5.75 15.54 27.58
CA LEU A 167 -4.47 16.18 27.91
C LEU A 167 -3.71 15.39 29.01
N LEU A 168 -2.85 14.47 28.59
CA LEU A 168 -2.01 13.62 29.46
C LEU A 168 -0.90 14.38 30.20
N LEU A 169 -0.38 15.46 29.62
CA LEU A 169 0.69 16.27 30.22
C LEU A 169 0.55 17.75 29.88
N ASP A 170 0.73 18.60 30.88
CA ASP A 170 0.92 20.03 30.75
C ASP A 170 2.20 20.46 31.50
N TYR A 171 3.32 20.64 30.78
CA TYR A 171 4.63 20.96 31.38
C TYR A 171 5.16 22.32 30.89
N ALA A 172 5.32 23.27 31.82
CA ALA A 172 6.00 24.54 31.57
C ALA A 172 7.52 24.36 31.53
N PHE A 173 8.19 24.90 30.51
CA PHE A 173 9.65 24.99 30.51
C PHE A 173 10.13 26.09 31.46
N PRO A 174 11.13 25.85 32.33
CA PRO A 174 11.63 26.88 33.25
C PRO A 174 12.40 28.00 32.53
N GLU A 175 12.29 29.24 33.03
CA GLU A 175 13.07 30.42 32.55
C GLU A 175 14.59 30.24 32.68
N GLY A 176 15.06 29.36 33.56
CA GLY A 176 16.48 28.97 33.64
C GLY A 176 16.95 28.03 32.52
N VAL A 177 16.06 27.63 31.61
CA VAL A 177 16.30 26.67 30.52
C VAL A 177 16.02 27.30 29.15
N ILE A 178 14.94 28.08 29.03
CA ILE A 178 14.59 28.90 27.86
C ILE A 178 14.36 30.34 28.31
N ASN A 179 14.55 31.32 27.43
CA ASN A 179 14.22 32.72 27.72
C ASN A 179 12.88 33.08 27.05
N SER A 180 11.82 33.31 27.83
CA SER A 180 10.49 33.61 27.28
C SER A 180 10.41 34.89 26.43
N SER A 181 11.42 35.77 26.47
CA SER A 181 11.49 36.97 25.63
C SER A 181 12.05 36.72 24.22
N SER A 182 12.85 35.66 24.03
CA SER A 182 13.58 35.38 22.78
C SER A 182 13.35 33.98 22.20
N VAL A 183 12.80 33.04 22.98
CA VAL A 183 12.54 31.64 22.60
C VAL A 183 11.77 31.54 21.29
N TYR A 184 12.17 30.54 20.48
CA TYR A 184 11.44 30.11 19.29
C TYR A 184 11.65 28.60 19.15
N LEU A 185 10.75 27.80 19.75
CA LEU A 185 10.79 26.35 19.59
C LEU A 185 10.23 26.01 18.20
N ASN A 186 11.07 25.47 17.31
CA ASN A 186 10.69 25.17 15.91
C ASN A 186 10.16 23.76 15.70
N ASP A 187 11.02 22.74 15.70
CA ASP A 187 10.67 21.33 15.52
C ASP A 187 10.95 20.50 16.76
N LEU A 188 10.32 19.33 16.82
CA LEU A 188 10.63 18.29 17.79
C LEU A 188 10.67 16.89 17.18
N VAL A 189 11.43 16.00 17.80
CA VAL A 189 11.40 14.55 17.57
C VAL A 189 11.44 13.81 18.89
N VAL A 190 10.73 12.68 18.97
CA VAL A 190 10.51 11.96 20.23
C VAL A 190 11.24 10.60 20.24
N ASP A 191 11.75 10.26 21.42
CA ASP A 191 12.56 9.08 21.68
C ASP A 191 11.96 8.28 22.83
N HIS A 192 11.28 7.19 22.50
CA HIS A 192 10.57 6.35 23.47
C HIS A 192 11.50 5.44 24.28
N GLU A 193 12.77 5.30 23.86
CA GLU A 193 13.77 4.55 24.62
C GLU A 193 14.00 5.16 26.02
N ASN A 194 14.22 4.30 27.01
CA ASN A 194 14.65 4.69 28.37
C ASN A 194 13.70 5.63 29.14
N GLY A 195 12.43 5.72 28.75
CA GLY A 195 11.38 6.43 29.50
C GLY A 195 10.90 7.75 28.90
N GLY A 196 11.09 7.95 27.59
CA GLY A 196 10.54 9.09 26.87
C GLY A 196 11.37 10.36 27.00
N PHE A 197 11.99 10.76 25.89
CA PHE A 197 12.63 12.06 25.72
C PHE A 197 12.06 12.76 24.49
N ALA A 198 11.96 14.08 24.52
CA ALA A 198 11.78 14.89 23.31
C ALA A 198 13.03 15.77 23.13
N TYR A 199 13.52 15.86 21.91
CA TYR A 199 14.52 16.84 21.50
C TYR A 199 13.80 17.90 20.67
N ILE A 200 14.10 19.16 20.92
CA ILE A 200 13.38 20.31 20.34
C ILE A 200 14.43 21.32 19.87
N SER A 201 14.35 21.80 18.65
CA SER A 201 15.19 22.91 18.17
C SER A 201 14.69 24.23 18.73
N ASP A 202 15.55 24.98 19.40
CA ASP A 202 15.28 26.34 19.84
C ASP A 202 16.08 27.32 18.99
N ASN A 203 15.40 28.00 18.06
CA ASN A 203 15.93 28.98 17.11
C ASN A 203 16.05 30.38 17.77
N ASP A 204 16.32 30.41 19.08
CA ASP A 204 16.62 31.66 19.81
C ASP A 204 17.77 32.41 19.11
N PRO A 205 17.60 33.70 18.75
CA PRO A 205 18.62 34.45 18.01
C PRO A 205 19.96 34.60 18.76
N SER A 206 19.92 34.59 20.09
CA SER A 206 21.07 34.86 20.98
C SER A 206 21.71 33.61 21.54
N ASN A 207 20.93 32.54 21.71
CA ASN A 207 21.32 31.33 22.41
C ASN A 207 20.66 30.09 21.79
N PRO A 208 20.87 29.78 20.50
CA PRO A 208 20.23 28.64 19.86
C PRO A 208 20.72 27.32 20.44
N GLY A 209 19.86 26.31 20.42
CA GLY A 209 20.21 25.01 21.01
C GLY A 209 19.19 23.90 20.80
N VAL A 210 19.54 22.71 21.32
CA VAL A 210 18.60 21.60 21.47
C VAL A 210 18.07 21.62 22.90
N LEU A 211 16.78 21.92 23.04
CA LEU A 211 16.03 21.75 24.27
C LEU A 211 15.64 20.27 24.41
N VAL A 212 16.03 19.67 25.53
CA VAL A 212 15.77 18.26 25.86
C VAL A 212 14.74 18.22 26.97
N PHE A 213 13.63 17.52 26.75
CA PHE A 213 12.64 17.19 27.76
C PHE A 213 12.71 15.69 28.08
N SER A 214 12.56 15.32 29.35
CA SER A 214 12.45 13.92 29.77
C SER A 214 11.13 13.69 30.50
N LEU A 215 10.26 12.85 29.93
CA LEU A 215 8.95 12.53 30.47
C LEU A 215 9.07 11.81 31.82
N ARG A 216 9.91 10.77 31.90
CA ARG A 216 10.19 10.04 33.14
C ARG A 216 10.71 10.91 34.27
N ARG A 217 11.51 11.94 33.96
CA ARG A 217 12.09 12.84 34.97
C ARG A 217 11.25 14.09 35.24
N ARG A 218 10.23 14.36 34.39
CA ARG A 218 9.46 15.62 34.34
C ARG A 218 10.35 16.87 34.43
N SER A 219 11.46 16.84 33.71
CA SER A 219 12.51 17.86 33.76
C SER A 219 13.06 18.15 32.37
N SER A 220 13.46 19.40 32.13
CA SER A 220 14.04 19.86 30.87
C SER A 220 15.41 20.50 31.05
N TRP A 221 16.19 20.56 29.97
CA TRP A 221 17.44 21.31 29.90
C TRP A 221 17.84 21.60 28.46
N LYS A 222 18.61 22.66 28.25
CA LYS A 222 19.13 23.05 26.94
C LYS A 222 20.59 22.61 26.76
N VAL A 223 20.94 22.17 25.56
CA VAL A 223 22.30 21.86 25.10
C VAL A 223 22.61 22.77 23.93
N THR A 224 23.75 23.45 23.95
CA THR A 224 24.11 24.47 22.96
C THR A 224 25.51 24.19 22.39
N HIS A 225 25.70 24.44 21.09
CA HIS A 225 27.00 24.28 20.43
C HIS A 225 27.15 25.34 19.34
N HIS A 226 27.90 26.40 19.65
CA HIS A 226 27.95 27.63 18.86
C HIS A 226 28.32 27.41 17.37
N PRO A 227 29.31 26.57 16.98
CA PRO A 227 29.67 26.40 15.57
C PRO A 227 28.61 25.70 14.72
N SER A 228 27.73 24.87 15.29
CA SER A 228 26.78 24.05 14.53
C SER A 228 25.32 24.46 14.65
N MET A 229 25.00 25.35 15.59
CA MET A 229 23.61 25.71 15.92
C MET A 229 23.25 27.16 15.56
N PHE A 230 24.22 27.96 15.09
CA PHE A 230 23.99 29.31 14.59
C PHE A 230 23.92 29.34 13.06
N ALA A 231 23.26 30.37 12.51
CA ALA A 231 23.30 30.72 11.09
C ALA A 231 24.76 30.88 10.60
N SER A 232 25.04 30.38 9.41
CA SER A 232 26.33 30.50 8.72
C SER A 232 26.33 31.75 7.82
N PRO A 233 27.30 32.68 7.94
CA PRO A 233 27.29 33.93 7.18
C PRO A 233 27.31 33.79 5.65
N ASP A 234 27.82 32.67 5.12
CA ASP A 234 27.83 32.35 3.69
C ASP A 234 26.48 31.79 3.19
N ALA A 235 25.57 31.43 4.09
CA ALA A 235 24.30 30.77 3.79
C ALA A 235 23.05 31.60 4.15
N ARG A 236 23.21 32.82 4.68
CA ARG A 236 22.08 33.70 5.04
C ARG A 236 21.28 34.25 3.85
N ASN A 237 21.88 34.27 2.66
CA ASN A 237 21.22 34.73 1.44
C ASN A 237 20.59 33.52 0.73
N ILE A 238 19.26 33.50 0.68
CA ILE A 238 18.45 32.42 0.10
C ILE A 238 17.73 32.99 -1.13
N VAL A 239 17.77 32.27 -2.25
CA VAL A 239 17.08 32.64 -3.48
C VAL A 239 16.13 31.52 -3.85
N VAL A 240 14.84 31.80 -3.93
CA VAL A 240 13.79 30.83 -4.28
C VAL A 240 12.91 31.46 -5.35
N ASN A 241 12.75 30.82 -6.52
CA ASN A 241 11.98 31.38 -7.64
C ASN A 241 12.33 32.84 -7.98
N SER A 242 13.63 33.18 -7.99
CA SER A 242 14.16 34.55 -8.15
C SER A 242 13.82 35.55 -7.03
N THR A 243 13.12 35.14 -5.98
CA THR A 243 12.88 35.94 -4.78
C THR A 243 14.11 35.88 -3.88
N HIS A 244 14.75 37.02 -3.64
CA HIS A 244 15.91 37.15 -2.77
C HIS A 244 15.49 37.41 -1.32
N LEU A 245 16.01 36.59 -0.40
CA LEU A 245 15.77 36.68 1.03
C LEU A 245 17.11 36.72 1.77
N THR A 246 17.22 37.58 2.79
CA THR A 246 18.30 37.49 3.78
C THR A 246 17.67 37.03 5.09
N ILE A 247 18.02 35.84 5.53
CA ILE A 247 17.48 35.16 6.71
C ILE A 247 18.68 34.69 7.54
N ASP A 248 18.76 35.14 8.79
CA ASP A 248 19.70 34.62 9.79
C ASP A 248 18.92 33.70 10.75
N SER A 249 18.64 32.47 10.30
CA SER A 249 17.91 31.44 11.06
C SER A 249 18.89 30.40 11.61
N ASN A 250 18.83 30.19 12.91
CA ASN A 250 19.67 29.27 13.65
C ASN A 250 19.16 27.81 13.50
N ILE A 251 19.52 26.91 14.42
CA ILE A 251 19.05 25.51 14.43
C ILE A 251 17.53 25.41 14.20
N ASP A 252 17.16 24.68 13.16
CA ASP A 252 15.77 24.52 12.67
C ASP A 252 15.45 23.02 12.56
N GLY A 253 15.35 22.46 11.36
CA GLY A 253 14.99 21.05 11.16
C GLY A 253 15.87 20.08 11.94
N ILE A 254 15.22 19.12 12.60
CA ILE A 254 15.87 18.00 13.32
C ILE A 254 15.25 16.66 12.93
N ALA A 255 16.06 15.61 12.90
CA ALA A 255 15.62 14.23 12.68
C ALA A 255 16.33 13.28 13.65
N LEU A 256 15.72 12.14 13.94
CA LEU A 256 16.28 11.16 14.88
C LEU A 256 16.53 9.83 14.17
N SER A 257 17.72 9.25 14.35
CA SER A 257 18.02 7.91 13.79
C SER A 257 16.97 6.88 14.23
N PRO A 258 16.75 5.79 13.47
CA PRO A 258 15.90 4.69 13.92
C PRO A 258 16.24 4.21 15.34
N ALA A 259 15.26 3.65 16.04
CA ALA A 259 15.51 2.92 17.28
C ALA A 259 16.41 1.71 16.98
N SER A 260 17.40 1.43 17.83
CA SER A 260 18.39 0.37 17.57
C SER A 260 18.21 -0.81 18.52
N THR A 261 18.13 -2.00 17.93
CA THR A 261 17.96 -3.27 18.63
C THR A 261 19.30 -3.93 18.98
N GLU A 262 20.38 -3.45 18.36
CA GLU A 262 21.77 -3.81 18.67
C GLU A 262 22.35 -2.99 19.84
N GLY A 263 21.55 -2.15 20.49
CA GLY A 263 22.00 -1.29 21.60
C GLY A 263 22.91 -0.12 21.18
N ARG A 264 23.03 0.17 19.87
CA ARG A 264 23.73 1.37 19.39
C ARG A 264 22.89 2.60 19.73
N GLY A 265 23.41 3.50 20.57
CA GLY A 265 22.68 4.70 20.98
C GLY A 265 22.28 5.58 19.78
N ARG A 266 21.01 6.03 19.77
CA ARG A 266 20.45 6.87 18.70
C ARG A 266 21.25 8.16 18.51
N SER A 267 21.24 8.72 17.30
CA SER A 267 21.84 10.03 16.98
C SER A 267 20.77 11.01 16.52
N LEU A 268 20.84 12.25 17.03
CA LEU A 268 20.04 13.37 16.57
C LEU A 268 20.78 14.06 15.43
N PHE A 269 20.10 14.26 14.31
CA PHE A 269 20.53 14.99 13.13
C PHE A 269 19.86 16.35 13.16
N TYR A 270 20.58 17.40 12.75
CA TYR A 270 20.04 18.77 12.74
C TYR A 270 20.79 19.68 11.77
N CYS A 271 20.14 20.78 11.39
CA CYS A 271 20.69 21.82 10.54
C CYS A 271 20.19 23.20 11.00
N PRO A 272 21.03 24.25 11.02
CA PRO A 272 20.54 25.63 10.96
C PRO A 272 19.93 25.89 9.58
N LEU A 273 18.76 26.51 9.49
CA LEU A 273 18.14 26.77 8.18
C LEU A 273 19.06 27.62 7.29
N SER A 274 19.70 28.63 7.87
CA SER A 274 20.72 29.43 7.21
C SER A 274 22.10 28.74 7.27
N SER A 275 22.19 27.48 6.84
CA SER A 275 23.46 26.76 6.67
C SER A 275 23.38 25.70 5.56
N TYR A 276 24.53 25.47 4.91
CA TYR A 276 24.69 24.32 4.01
C TYR A 276 25.06 23.05 4.79
N GLU A 277 25.75 23.15 5.92
CA GLU A 277 26.21 22.01 6.72
C GLU A 277 25.05 21.25 7.36
N THR A 278 25.17 19.92 7.46
CA THR A 278 24.28 19.06 8.25
C THR A 278 25.09 18.40 9.36
N PHE A 279 24.55 18.39 10.58
CA PHE A 279 25.25 17.89 11.77
C PHE A 279 24.55 16.67 12.38
N ALA A 280 25.32 15.86 13.11
CA ALA A 280 24.79 14.81 13.97
C ALA A 280 25.46 14.81 15.36
N VAL A 281 24.68 14.47 16.39
CA VAL A 281 25.17 14.28 17.76
C VAL A 281 24.52 13.04 18.41
N PRO A 282 25.30 12.16 19.06
CA PRO A 282 24.74 11.03 19.80
C PRO A 282 23.83 11.46 20.96
N THR A 283 22.64 10.90 21.04
CA THR A 283 21.63 11.23 22.05
C THR A 283 22.10 11.01 23.49
N PHE A 284 23.05 10.12 23.77
CA PHE A 284 23.57 9.93 25.14
C PHE A 284 24.25 11.20 25.70
N VAL A 285 24.74 12.08 24.83
CA VAL A 285 25.28 13.40 25.19
C VAL A 285 24.15 14.34 25.59
N LEU A 286 23.00 14.24 24.92
CA LEU A 286 21.81 15.05 25.16
C LEU A 286 21.00 14.57 26.39
N LYS A 287 20.80 13.25 26.55
CA LYS A 287 19.98 12.61 27.59
C LYS A 287 20.49 12.83 29.02
N ASN A 288 21.77 13.18 29.20
CA ASN A 288 22.36 13.45 30.50
C ASN A 288 22.78 14.92 30.63
N PRO A 289 22.15 15.74 31.49
CA PRO A 289 22.51 17.15 31.64
C PRO A 289 23.93 17.40 32.17
N ARG A 290 24.63 16.39 32.71
CA ARG A 290 26.06 16.49 33.07
C ARG A 290 26.99 16.43 31.84
N ASN A 291 26.51 15.90 30.71
CA ASN A 291 27.29 15.72 29.48
C ASN A 291 27.26 16.96 28.56
N ARG A 292 26.58 18.05 28.93
CA ARG A 292 26.42 19.25 28.07
C ARG A 292 27.76 19.80 27.56
N GLY A 293 28.76 19.91 28.42
CA GLY A 293 30.11 20.38 28.05
C GLY A 293 30.89 19.43 27.14
N LEU A 294 30.41 18.20 26.93
CA LEU A 294 31.02 17.23 26.01
C LEU A 294 30.52 17.40 24.57
N VAL A 295 29.49 18.23 24.31
CA VAL A 295 28.87 18.36 22.99
C VAL A 295 29.89 18.68 21.89
N ASN A 296 30.85 19.57 22.15
CA ASN A 296 31.94 19.93 21.23
C ASN A 296 32.81 18.74 20.79
N LYS A 297 32.87 17.65 21.57
CA LYS A 297 33.65 16.43 21.26
C LYS A 297 32.86 15.43 20.42
N TYR A 298 31.53 15.53 20.41
CA TYR A 298 30.63 14.51 19.86
C TYR A 298 29.74 14.98 18.71
N VAL A 299 29.58 16.30 18.53
CA VAL A 299 29.01 16.85 17.30
C VAL A 299 29.93 16.54 16.13
N LYS A 300 29.35 16.05 15.05
CA LYS A 300 30.03 15.83 13.77
C LYS A 300 29.31 16.64 12.69
N SER A 301 30.05 17.37 11.88
CA SER A 301 29.59 17.69 10.52
C SER A 301 29.53 16.38 9.73
N LEU A 302 28.47 16.21 8.96
CA LEU A 302 28.32 15.12 8.00
C LEU A 302 28.76 15.58 6.60
N GLY A 303 28.58 16.86 6.30
CA GLY A 303 28.90 17.52 5.04
C GLY A 303 27.87 18.58 4.66
N ARG A 304 28.11 19.24 3.52
CA ARG A 304 27.23 20.26 2.94
C ARG A 304 26.10 19.64 2.10
N LYS A 305 24.92 20.25 2.17
CA LYS A 305 23.80 20.12 1.23
C LYS A 305 24.02 21.02 -0.01
N PRO A 306 23.39 20.72 -1.15
CA PRO A 306 23.45 21.59 -2.34
C PRO A 306 22.70 22.93 -2.17
N SER A 307 21.86 23.07 -1.14
CA SER A 307 21.27 24.34 -0.71
C SER A 307 20.85 24.30 0.77
N GLN A 308 20.39 25.43 1.29
CA GLN A 308 19.73 25.57 2.59
C GLN A 308 18.49 24.66 2.66
N GLY A 309 18.17 24.17 3.86
CA GLY A 309 16.96 23.36 4.11
C GLY A 309 16.21 23.85 5.34
N ASP A 310 14.90 23.67 5.36
CA ASP A 310 14.03 24.00 6.49
C ASP A 310 13.87 22.75 7.39
N GLY A 311 12.74 22.06 7.32
CA GLY A 311 12.52 20.81 8.05
C GLY A 311 13.23 19.58 7.48
N MET A 312 13.23 18.52 8.28
CA MET A 312 13.76 17.20 7.92
C MET A 312 13.05 16.09 8.71
N THR A 313 13.13 14.85 8.23
CA THR A 313 12.67 13.66 8.96
C THR A 313 13.51 12.45 8.59
N MET A 314 13.41 11.36 9.35
CA MET A 314 14.09 10.11 9.02
C MET A 314 13.18 8.90 9.18
N THR A 315 13.18 8.03 8.17
CA THR A 315 12.43 6.77 8.15
C THR A 315 13.02 5.74 9.12
N SER A 316 12.22 4.73 9.48
CA SER A 316 12.68 3.54 10.21
C SER A 316 13.80 2.77 9.50
N ALA A 317 13.91 2.90 8.17
CA ALA A 317 15.00 2.34 7.39
C ALA A 317 16.34 3.08 7.54
N GLY A 318 16.35 4.29 8.12
CA GLY A 318 17.56 5.11 8.26
C GLY A 318 17.83 6.03 7.06
N VAL A 319 16.79 6.39 6.30
CA VAL A 319 16.88 7.39 5.22
C VAL A 319 16.37 8.72 5.73
N LEU A 320 17.22 9.75 5.63
CA LEU A 320 16.98 11.13 6.01
C LEU A 320 16.41 11.90 4.80
N TYR A 321 15.24 12.50 4.96
CA TYR A 321 14.65 13.45 4.00
C TYR A 321 14.74 14.87 4.54
N PHE A 322 14.96 15.85 3.65
CA PHE A 322 15.14 17.26 4.02
C PHE A 322 14.79 18.20 2.87
N GLY A 323 14.33 19.41 3.19
CA GLY A 323 14.11 20.45 2.18
C GLY A 323 15.41 20.98 1.56
N LEU A 324 15.32 21.45 0.31
CA LEU A 324 16.41 22.10 -0.44
C LEU A 324 15.88 23.37 -1.12
N LEU A 325 15.90 24.49 -0.41
CA LEU A 325 15.15 25.72 -0.75
C LEU A 325 15.56 26.34 -2.09
N GLN A 326 16.87 26.56 -2.32
CA GLN A 326 17.35 27.14 -3.60
C GLN A 326 17.26 26.17 -4.79
N LYS A 327 16.82 24.93 -4.54
CA LYS A 327 16.63 23.90 -5.56
C LYS A 327 15.14 23.60 -5.80
N ASN A 328 14.23 24.20 -5.04
CA ASN A 328 12.81 23.85 -5.06
C ASN A 328 12.61 22.32 -4.99
N ALA A 329 13.32 21.67 -4.06
CA ALA A 329 13.48 20.21 -4.06
C ALA A 329 13.42 19.62 -2.65
N ILE A 330 13.16 18.31 -2.59
CA ILE A 330 13.34 17.48 -1.40
C ILE A 330 14.53 16.56 -1.65
N GLY A 331 15.51 16.61 -0.76
CA GLY A 331 16.67 15.72 -0.75
C GLY A 331 16.41 14.46 0.07
N ALA A 332 17.13 13.39 -0.27
CA ALA A 332 17.16 12.12 0.43
C ALA A 332 18.61 11.63 0.61
N TRP A 333 18.92 11.00 1.74
CA TRP A 333 20.21 10.33 1.97
C TRP A 333 20.03 9.11 2.87
N ASP A 334 20.54 7.94 2.45
CA ASP A 334 20.63 6.76 3.33
C ASP A 334 21.86 6.90 4.24
N THR A 335 21.64 6.88 5.55
CA THR A 335 22.71 6.93 6.57
C THR A 335 23.73 5.78 6.46
N LYS A 336 23.41 4.71 5.71
CA LYS A 336 24.29 3.57 5.41
C LYS A 336 25.22 3.81 4.21
N ASP A 337 25.03 4.90 3.46
CA ASP A 337 25.82 5.25 2.28
C ASP A 337 26.58 6.58 2.48
N PRO A 338 27.60 6.63 3.38
CA PRO A 338 28.47 7.78 3.52
C PRO A 338 29.49 7.87 2.35
N PRO A 339 29.99 9.07 2.02
CA PRO A 339 29.81 10.34 2.72
C PRO A 339 28.47 11.04 2.38
N PHE A 340 28.03 11.94 3.26
CA PHE A 340 26.73 12.63 3.11
C PHE A 340 26.64 13.42 1.81
N SER A 341 27.55 14.37 1.58
CA SER A 341 27.47 15.32 0.47
C SER A 341 27.44 14.68 -0.92
N ASP A 342 28.21 13.62 -1.13
CA ASP A 342 28.37 13.00 -2.45
C ASP A 342 27.20 12.06 -2.79
N ASN A 343 26.47 11.58 -1.77
CA ASN A 343 25.39 10.60 -1.90
C ASN A 343 23.99 11.21 -1.61
N ILE A 344 23.84 12.53 -1.63
CA ILE A 344 22.51 13.18 -1.60
C ILE A 344 21.80 12.89 -2.93
N GLN A 345 20.62 12.30 -2.84
CA GLN A 345 19.73 12.06 -3.97
C GLN A 345 18.61 13.10 -3.96
N ILE A 346 18.25 13.65 -5.12
CA ILE A 346 17.06 14.49 -5.26
C ILE A 346 15.85 13.58 -5.37
N LEU A 347 14.93 13.68 -4.42
CA LEU A 347 13.71 12.87 -4.35
C LEU A 347 12.67 13.36 -5.36
N THR A 348 12.50 14.69 -5.38
CA THR A 348 11.63 15.46 -6.27
C THR A 348 12.16 16.90 -6.35
N GLU A 349 11.98 17.56 -7.49
CA GLU A 349 12.38 18.95 -7.78
C GLU A 349 11.29 19.56 -8.67
N ASP A 350 10.61 20.61 -8.19
CA ASP A 350 9.55 21.30 -8.92
C ASP A 350 9.42 22.75 -8.43
N LEU A 351 9.56 23.70 -9.35
CA LEU A 351 9.57 25.13 -9.06
C LEU A 351 8.26 25.65 -8.44
N GLU A 352 7.12 25.08 -8.81
CA GLU A 352 5.80 25.52 -8.35
C GLU A 352 5.32 24.74 -7.13
N LEU A 353 5.44 23.42 -7.16
CA LEU A 353 4.91 22.51 -6.14
C LEU A 353 5.78 22.50 -4.89
N VAL A 354 7.11 22.52 -5.04
CA VAL A 354 8.10 22.33 -3.97
C VAL A 354 8.88 23.62 -3.71
N GLU A 355 8.22 24.79 -3.78
CA GLU A 355 8.87 26.11 -3.52
C GLU A 355 9.54 26.18 -2.14
N TRP A 356 8.85 25.73 -1.09
CA TRP A 356 9.37 25.74 0.27
C TRP A 356 8.86 24.51 1.06
N PRO A 357 9.51 23.34 0.89
CA PRO A 357 9.23 22.15 1.70
C PRO A 357 9.69 22.40 3.14
N ASP A 358 8.72 22.45 4.05
CA ASP A 358 8.90 22.69 5.49
C ASP A 358 8.84 21.34 6.23
N SER A 359 7.66 20.94 6.69
CA SER A 359 7.51 19.84 7.64
C SER A 359 7.18 18.54 6.93
N PHE A 360 7.50 17.42 7.58
CA PHE A 360 7.34 16.08 7.03
C PHE A 360 6.60 15.15 7.99
N ALA A 361 5.83 14.23 7.42
CA ALA A 361 5.30 13.05 8.10
C ALA A 361 5.53 11.80 7.24
N VAL A 362 5.66 10.63 7.86
CA VAL A 362 5.79 9.35 7.17
C VAL A 362 4.64 8.46 7.63
N ASP A 363 3.88 7.89 6.70
CA ASP A 363 2.76 7.01 7.04
C ASP A 363 3.19 5.54 7.23
N SER A 364 2.25 4.71 7.69
CA SER A 364 2.49 3.28 7.93
C SER A 364 2.73 2.44 6.68
N LYS A 365 2.62 3.04 5.48
CA LYS A 365 2.99 2.46 4.18
C LYS A 365 4.31 3.03 3.65
N GLY A 366 5.04 3.80 4.47
CA GLY A 366 6.31 4.41 4.08
C GLY A 366 6.19 5.63 3.17
N ARG A 367 4.98 6.12 2.86
CA ARG A 367 4.79 7.31 2.01
C ARG A 367 5.18 8.57 2.76
N LEU A 368 5.87 9.47 2.06
CA LEU A 368 6.31 10.75 2.61
C LEU A 368 5.25 11.81 2.33
N TRP A 369 4.83 12.50 3.39
CA TRP A 369 3.93 13.64 3.33
C TRP A 369 4.73 14.90 3.65
N ASN A 370 4.55 15.98 2.90
CA ASN A 370 5.27 17.23 3.10
C ASN A 370 4.35 18.45 3.02
N THR A 371 4.58 19.46 3.86
CA THR A 371 4.00 20.80 3.68
C THR A 371 4.91 21.63 2.78
N ALA A 372 4.40 22.02 1.61
CA ALA A 372 5.06 22.95 0.71
C ALA A 372 4.25 24.25 0.61
N LYS A 373 4.91 25.40 0.55
CA LYS A 373 4.23 26.70 0.53
C LYS A 373 5.01 27.78 -0.21
N ARG A 374 4.32 28.85 -0.62
CA ARG A 374 4.91 30.02 -1.29
C ARG A 374 5.62 30.99 -0.32
N GLN A 375 6.42 30.43 0.57
CA GLN A 375 6.96 31.12 1.75
C GLN A 375 7.87 32.29 1.41
N SER A 376 8.49 32.28 0.23
CA SER A 376 9.34 33.38 -0.24
C SER A 376 8.50 34.62 -0.54
N VAL A 377 7.48 34.46 -1.39
CA VAL A 377 6.51 35.49 -1.76
C VAL A 377 5.73 35.99 -0.54
N ILE A 378 5.27 35.08 0.33
CA ILE A 378 4.55 35.43 1.57
C ILE A 378 5.39 36.32 2.51
N ARG A 379 6.73 36.22 2.47
CA ARG A 379 7.64 37.08 3.26
C ARG A 379 7.91 38.43 2.62
N THR A 380 8.04 38.52 1.30
CA THR A 380 8.39 39.77 0.61
C THR A 380 7.17 40.62 0.24
N SER A 381 6.13 39.98 -0.26
CA SER A 381 5.00 40.62 -0.95
C SER A 381 3.66 40.40 -0.24
N GLY A 382 3.61 39.44 0.69
CA GLY A 382 2.38 38.99 1.33
C GLY A 382 1.72 37.81 0.60
N LEU A 383 0.64 37.29 1.17
CA LEU A 383 -0.11 36.17 0.62
C LEU A 383 -1.10 36.66 -0.45
N ASP A 384 -1.04 36.06 -1.64
CA ASP A 384 -1.96 36.34 -2.74
C ASP A 384 -3.13 35.34 -2.73
N LYS A 385 -4.29 35.78 -2.26
CA LYS A 385 -5.50 34.95 -2.12
C LYS A 385 -6.13 34.49 -3.45
N SER A 386 -5.58 34.86 -4.61
CA SER A 386 -6.09 34.48 -5.93
C SER A 386 -5.42 33.23 -6.51
N VAL A 387 -4.42 32.66 -5.81
CA VAL A 387 -3.59 31.55 -6.28
C VAL A 387 -3.23 30.60 -5.12
N PRO A 388 -2.96 29.30 -5.39
CA PRO A 388 -2.56 28.35 -4.36
C PRO A 388 -1.26 28.76 -3.65
N ASN A 389 -1.31 28.91 -2.32
CA ASN A 389 -0.17 29.30 -1.50
C ASN A 389 0.35 28.18 -0.59
N PHE A 390 -0.50 27.19 -0.28
CA PHE A 390 -0.19 26.05 0.57
C PHE A 390 -0.53 24.76 -0.15
N ARG A 391 0.33 23.76 -0.03
CA ARG A 391 0.13 22.42 -0.56
C ARG A 391 0.53 21.39 0.49
N ILE A 392 -0.25 20.32 0.60
CA ILE A 392 0.19 19.06 1.20
C ILE A 392 0.56 18.16 0.04
N LEU A 393 1.84 17.82 -0.06
CA LEU A 393 2.37 16.92 -1.05
C LEU A 393 2.43 15.51 -0.49
N ARG A 394 2.12 14.53 -1.33
CA ARG A 394 2.28 13.10 -1.06
C ARG A 394 3.28 12.53 -2.06
N ILE A 395 4.27 11.82 -1.56
CA ILE A 395 5.39 11.28 -2.35
C ILE A 395 5.57 9.80 -1.97
N ASP A 396 5.37 8.92 -2.94
CA ASP A 396 5.65 7.51 -2.79
C ASP A 396 7.16 7.26 -2.92
N VAL A 397 7.78 6.76 -1.85
CA VAL A 397 9.24 6.57 -1.78
C VAL A 397 9.60 5.09 -1.67
N VAL A 398 10.11 4.52 -2.76
CA VAL A 398 10.51 3.11 -2.83
C VAL A 398 11.98 2.95 -2.46
N LEU A 399 12.23 2.44 -1.26
CA LEU A 399 13.56 2.06 -0.80
C LEU A 399 13.99 0.73 -1.42
N ARG A 400 14.67 0.79 -2.57
CA ARG A 400 15.22 -0.40 -3.23
C ARG A 400 16.26 -1.10 -2.35
N GLY A 401 15.88 -2.24 -1.78
CA GLY A 401 16.81 -3.36 -1.59
C GLY A 401 17.24 -3.76 -0.17
N ARG A 402 16.59 -3.30 0.91
CA ARG A 402 16.78 -3.90 2.26
C ARG A 402 15.49 -3.97 3.08
N GLU A 403 15.21 -5.14 3.62
CA GLU A 403 14.09 -5.39 4.54
C GLU A 403 14.23 -4.55 5.82
N CYS A 404 13.15 -3.91 6.25
CA CYS A 404 13.05 -3.33 7.58
C CYS A 404 12.83 -4.44 8.62
N ALA A 405 13.93 -4.90 9.23
CA ALA A 405 13.88 -5.90 10.31
C ALA A 405 13.14 -5.36 11.54
N GLY A 406 11.83 -5.61 11.62
CA GLY A 406 11.00 -5.25 12.76
C GLY A 406 11.30 -6.13 13.98
N VAL A 407 11.93 -5.57 15.00
CA VAL A 407 12.08 -6.24 16.29
C VAL A 407 10.91 -5.86 17.19
N ALA A 408 9.92 -6.74 17.23
CA ALA A 408 8.94 -6.79 18.31
C ALA A 408 9.40 -7.85 19.32
N GLY A 409 9.88 -7.41 20.48
CA GLY A 409 10.20 -8.28 21.60
C GLY A 409 8.95 -8.58 22.44
N ASP A 410 8.15 -9.55 22.04
CA ASP A 410 7.05 -10.06 22.86
C ASP A 410 7.61 -10.96 23.98
N ASN A 411 7.37 -10.58 25.23
CA ASN A 411 7.67 -11.41 26.39
C ASN A 411 6.43 -11.48 27.31
N GLU A 412 5.45 -12.30 26.94
CA GLU A 412 4.28 -12.61 27.78
C GLU A 412 4.70 -13.39 29.05
N SER A 413 4.19 -12.99 30.23
CA SER A 413 4.03 -13.94 31.36
C SER A 413 2.95 -13.55 32.40
N LYS A 414 1.69 -13.80 32.02
CA LYS A 414 0.58 -14.42 32.80
C LYS A 414 0.54 -14.37 34.34
N ARG A 415 -0.64 -13.97 34.89
CA ARG A 415 -1.40 -14.47 36.07
C ARG A 415 -2.72 -13.65 36.11
N VAL A 416 -3.98 -14.09 35.95
CA VAL A 416 -4.83 -15.27 36.30
C VAL A 416 -5.36 -15.30 37.75
N VAL A 417 -6.71 -15.41 37.89
CA VAL A 417 -7.58 -15.68 39.08
C VAL A 417 -7.94 -14.48 40.03
N ALA A 418 -9.15 -14.27 40.60
CA ALA A 418 -10.59 -14.43 40.20
C ALA A 418 -11.59 -13.93 41.32
N TRP A 419 -12.89 -13.79 40.96
CA TRP A 419 -14.14 -13.92 41.77
C TRP A 419 -14.80 -12.77 42.61
N LYS A 420 -16.09 -12.50 42.27
CA LYS A 420 -17.34 -12.23 43.09
C LYS A 420 -17.38 -11.14 44.20
N ALA A 421 -18.52 -10.50 44.57
CA ALA A 421 -19.84 -10.26 43.94
C ALA A 421 -20.78 -9.36 44.81
N ASP A 422 -21.93 -8.99 44.24
CA ASP A 422 -23.23 -8.60 44.86
C ASP A 422 -23.51 -7.16 45.35
N GLY A 423 -24.70 -6.62 44.97
CA GLY A 423 -25.21 -5.31 45.44
C GLY A 423 -26.27 -4.62 44.55
N LYS A 424 -27.50 -5.16 44.54
CA LYS A 424 -28.80 -4.63 44.00
C LYS A 424 -29.08 -3.15 44.36
N SER A 425 -29.96 -2.34 43.72
CA SER A 425 -31.01 -2.46 42.66
C SER A 425 -31.50 -1.05 42.25
N GLY A 426 -32.29 -0.77 41.18
CA GLY A 426 -32.83 -1.63 40.10
C GLY A 426 -34.28 -1.30 39.63
N ALA A 427 -34.49 -0.33 38.73
CA ALA A 427 -35.76 -0.02 38.03
C ALA A 427 -35.53 0.01 36.50
N ARG A 428 -36.06 -0.92 35.69
CA ARG A 428 -37.38 -0.94 34.99
C ARG A 428 -37.54 0.28 34.03
N VAL A 429 -37.81 0.13 32.72
CA VAL A 429 -38.70 -0.81 31.99
C VAL A 429 -38.11 -1.25 30.60
N SER A 430 -38.63 -2.33 30.00
CA SER A 430 -38.28 -2.99 28.71
C SER A 430 -39.51 -2.99 27.76
N PRO A 431 -39.58 -3.53 26.50
CA PRO A 431 -38.63 -4.39 25.73
C PRO A 431 -38.57 -4.09 24.19
N ILE A 432 -38.04 -5.04 23.38
CA ILE A 432 -38.18 -5.17 21.88
C ILE A 432 -37.34 -4.15 21.06
N ALA A 433 -36.62 -4.47 19.96
CA ALA A 433 -36.10 -5.73 19.39
C ALA A 433 -35.04 -5.43 18.29
N LEU A 434 -34.40 -6.49 17.77
CA LEU A 434 -33.61 -6.60 16.52
C LEU A 434 -32.39 -5.67 16.27
N ILE A 435 -31.21 -6.30 16.38
CA ILE A 435 -30.14 -6.37 15.36
C ILE A 435 -30.34 -5.50 14.11
N LEU A 436 -29.41 -4.58 13.86
CA LEU A 436 -28.92 -4.32 12.50
C LEU A 436 -27.46 -3.84 12.51
N VAL A 437 -26.57 -4.69 11.99
CA VAL A 437 -25.20 -4.34 11.63
C VAL A 437 -25.26 -3.71 10.24
N ALA A 438 -24.98 -2.41 10.13
CA ALA A 438 -24.79 -1.74 8.85
C ALA A 438 -23.83 -0.55 9.02
N SER A 439 -22.56 -0.84 8.74
CA SER A 439 -21.47 0.11 8.49
C SER A 439 -21.81 1.14 7.41
N LEU A 440 -21.30 2.36 7.55
CA LEU A 440 -20.97 3.25 6.42
C LEU A 440 -19.52 3.72 6.57
N VAL A 441 -18.77 3.60 5.49
CA VAL A 441 -17.37 4.00 5.37
C VAL A 441 -17.15 4.34 3.90
N ASN A 442 -16.63 5.52 3.59
CA ASN A 442 -16.20 5.88 2.23
C ASN A 442 -14.68 6.18 2.22
N PRO A 443 -13.82 5.28 1.72
CA PRO A 443 -12.39 5.53 1.57
C PRO A 443 -12.10 6.48 0.39
N ILE A 444 -10.83 6.85 0.19
CA ILE A 444 -10.37 7.52 -1.04
C ILE A 444 -9.41 6.61 -1.80
N SER A 445 -9.47 6.71 -3.13
CA SER A 445 -8.62 5.94 -4.04
C SER A 445 -7.14 6.28 -3.87
N ALA A 446 -6.31 5.24 -3.85
CA ALA A 446 -4.95 5.33 -4.36
C ALA A 446 -4.94 4.64 -5.73
N GLN A 447 -4.65 5.38 -6.80
CA GLN A 447 -4.42 4.79 -8.11
C GLN A 447 -3.00 4.18 -8.09
N LEU A 448 -2.87 2.90 -8.45
CA LEU A 448 -1.61 2.21 -8.71
C LEU A 448 -0.96 2.80 -9.96
N SER A 449 -0.29 3.94 -9.79
CA SER A 449 0.40 4.70 -10.84
C SER A 449 1.63 4.01 -11.43
N ASN A 450 1.95 2.79 -10.98
CA ASN A 450 3.07 1.96 -11.41
C ASN A 450 2.67 0.77 -12.31
N ALA A 451 1.40 0.64 -12.69
CA ALA A 451 0.95 -0.40 -13.59
C ALA A 451 1.60 -0.26 -14.98
N ARG A 452 2.35 -1.28 -15.41
CA ARG A 452 3.06 -1.30 -16.69
C ARG A 452 2.78 -2.58 -17.47
N VAL A 453 2.77 -2.46 -18.80
CA VAL A 453 2.79 -3.65 -19.68
C VAL A 453 4.13 -4.36 -19.49
N HIS A 454 4.09 -5.65 -19.18
CA HIS A 454 5.27 -6.50 -19.10
C HIS A 454 5.49 -7.23 -20.44
N TYR A 455 4.46 -7.91 -20.93
CA TYR A 455 4.42 -8.48 -22.28
C TYR A 455 3.10 -8.14 -22.98
N GLN A 456 3.14 -8.09 -24.30
CA GLN A 456 1.97 -7.89 -25.13
C GLN A 456 2.08 -8.66 -26.44
N TRP A 457 0.94 -9.08 -26.98
CA TRP A 457 0.86 -9.82 -28.24
C TRP A 457 -0.30 -9.31 -29.07
N ASN A 458 -0.11 -9.29 -30.39
CA ASN A 458 -1.22 -9.22 -31.33
C ASN A 458 -2.00 -10.54 -31.35
N TYR A 459 -1.25 -11.63 -31.47
CA TYR A 459 -1.70 -13.01 -31.28
C TYR A 459 -0.55 -13.80 -30.63
N VAL A 460 -0.86 -14.84 -29.86
CA VAL A 460 0.18 -15.70 -29.29
C VAL A 460 0.63 -16.76 -30.31
N ASN A 461 1.94 -17.01 -30.36
CA ASN A 461 2.54 -18.06 -31.17
C ASN A 461 3.48 -18.90 -30.28
N TYR A 462 3.84 -20.10 -30.74
CA TYR A 462 4.45 -21.15 -29.92
C TYR A 462 5.88 -21.49 -30.33
N THR A 463 6.62 -22.16 -29.45
CA THR A 463 7.90 -22.78 -29.79
C THR A 463 7.69 -24.12 -30.52
N TRP A 464 7.33 -24.03 -31.80
CA TRP A 464 7.01 -25.17 -32.67
C TRP A 464 8.18 -26.16 -32.81
N PRO A 465 7.91 -27.47 -32.98
CA PRO A 465 8.95 -28.47 -33.21
C PRO A 465 9.76 -28.25 -34.50
N SER A 466 9.13 -27.65 -35.52
CA SER A 466 9.74 -27.22 -36.78
C SER A 466 8.86 -26.17 -37.46
N SER A 467 9.39 -25.45 -38.46
CA SER A 467 8.59 -24.56 -39.32
C SER A 467 7.50 -25.32 -40.07
N GLN A 468 7.82 -26.50 -40.61
CA GLN A 468 6.84 -27.36 -41.28
C GLN A 468 5.67 -27.74 -40.37
N ALA A 469 5.90 -27.93 -39.06
CA ALA A 469 4.83 -28.22 -38.11
C ALA A 469 3.92 -27.00 -37.87
N HIS A 470 4.47 -25.79 -37.85
CA HIS A 470 3.71 -24.54 -37.81
C HIS A 470 2.86 -24.37 -39.09
N ASP A 471 3.48 -24.51 -40.26
CA ASP A 471 2.83 -24.26 -41.55
C ASP A 471 1.71 -25.29 -41.81
N GLN A 472 1.94 -26.55 -41.44
CA GLN A 472 0.93 -27.60 -41.46
C GLN A 472 -0.25 -27.27 -40.51
N ALA A 473 0.04 -26.80 -39.30
CA ALA A 473 -1.00 -26.47 -38.31
C ALA A 473 -1.87 -25.27 -38.72
N ILE A 474 -1.29 -24.29 -39.43
CA ILE A 474 -2.04 -23.22 -40.12
C ILE A 474 -2.91 -23.83 -41.23
N GLN A 475 -2.35 -24.72 -42.05
CA GLN A 475 -3.04 -25.29 -43.22
C GLN A 475 -4.23 -26.19 -42.87
N ASP A 476 -4.14 -27.00 -41.80
CA ASP A 476 -5.24 -27.85 -41.32
C ASP A 476 -6.15 -27.17 -40.25
N GLY A 477 -5.79 -25.95 -39.85
CA GLY A 477 -6.50 -25.16 -38.85
C GLY A 477 -6.46 -25.74 -37.44
N SER A 478 -5.44 -26.55 -37.11
CA SER A 478 -5.10 -26.88 -35.72
C SER A 478 -4.38 -25.73 -35.00
N TYR A 479 -3.91 -24.72 -35.73
CA TYR A 479 -3.55 -23.39 -35.23
C TYR A 479 -4.30 -22.30 -36.01
N ILE A 480 -5.05 -21.46 -35.29
CA ILE A 480 -5.76 -20.29 -35.82
C ILE A 480 -5.39 -19.11 -34.91
N PRO A 481 -4.50 -18.19 -35.32
CA PRO A 481 -3.97 -17.12 -34.46
C PRO A 481 -5.03 -16.34 -33.68
N GLU A 482 -6.14 -16.00 -34.35
CA GLU A 482 -7.32 -15.28 -33.83
C GLU A 482 -7.99 -15.98 -32.64
N HIS A 483 -7.83 -17.31 -32.54
CA HIS A 483 -8.53 -18.14 -31.58
C HIS A 483 -7.77 -18.37 -30.27
N ASN A 484 -6.53 -17.88 -30.16
CA ASN A 484 -5.64 -18.13 -29.03
C ASN A 484 -5.58 -16.92 -28.08
N VAL A 485 -6.39 -16.94 -27.01
CA VAL A 485 -6.42 -15.92 -25.95
C VAL A 485 -5.82 -16.45 -24.65
N ILE A 486 -5.16 -15.60 -23.85
CA ILE A 486 -4.63 -15.98 -22.53
C ILE A 486 -5.69 -15.72 -21.46
N SER A 487 -6.20 -16.76 -20.80
CA SER A 487 -7.14 -16.59 -19.67
C SER A 487 -6.45 -16.58 -18.31
N GLY A 488 -5.40 -17.37 -18.13
CA GLY A 488 -4.77 -17.59 -16.82
C GLY A 488 -3.32 -17.15 -16.77
N VAL A 489 -2.90 -16.52 -15.66
CA VAL A 489 -1.50 -16.22 -15.36
C VAL A 489 -1.14 -16.67 -13.94
N LYS A 490 0.05 -17.25 -13.76
CA LYS A 490 0.74 -17.41 -12.46
C LYS A 490 2.25 -17.29 -12.66
N VAL A 491 2.95 -16.75 -11.66
CA VAL A 491 4.41 -16.55 -11.70
C VAL A 491 5.07 -17.46 -10.67
N TRP A 492 6.17 -18.11 -11.05
CA TRP A 492 7.02 -18.86 -10.13
C TRP A 492 8.48 -18.72 -10.57
N LYS A 493 9.32 -18.19 -9.67
CA LYS A 493 10.75 -17.94 -9.90
C LYS A 493 11.00 -17.14 -11.17
N ASP A 494 11.59 -17.77 -12.19
CA ASP A 494 12.02 -17.20 -13.47
C ASP A 494 11.04 -17.48 -14.63
N ARG A 495 9.83 -18.00 -14.34
CA ARG A 495 8.83 -18.37 -15.35
C ARG A 495 7.46 -17.75 -15.06
N ILE A 496 6.84 -17.22 -16.11
CA ILE A 496 5.42 -16.87 -16.13
C ILE A 496 4.67 -18.00 -16.83
N TYR A 497 3.74 -18.64 -16.14
CA TYR A 497 2.89 -19.69 -16.66
C TYR A 497 1.56 -19.12 -17.14
N LEU A 498 1.11 -19.58 -18.31
CA LEU A 498 0.02 -18.99 -19.07
C LEU A 498 -0.96 -20.07 -19.55
N ALA A 499 -2.24 -19.90 -19.25
CA ALA A 499 -3.31 -20.75 -19.77
C ALA A 499 -3.90 -20.14 -21.05
N VAL A 500 -3.96 -20.96 -22.11
CA VAL A 500 -4.59 -20.62 -23.40
C VAL A 500 -5.72 -21.63 -23.63
N PRO A 501 -6.94 -21.38 -23.14
CA PRO A 501 -8.00 -22.36 -23.17
C PRO A 501 -8.48 -22.63 -24.60
N ARG A 502 -8.75 -23.90 -24.92
CA ARG A 502 -9.38 -24.35 -26.18
C ARG A 502 -10.86 -23.93 -26.27
N LEU A 503 -11.15 -22.64 -26.17
CA LEU A 503 -12.51 -22.09 -26.28
C LEU A 503 -13.06 -22.20 -27.70
N LYS A 504 -12.19 -22.19 -28.71
CA LYS A 504 -12.49 -22.42 -30.13
C LYS A 504 -11.50 -23.46 -30.70
N LYS A 505 -11.76 -23.99 -31.90
CA LYS A 505 -10.79 -24.81 -32.66
C LYS A 505 -9.51 -23.99 -32.93
N GLY A 506 -8.37 -24.64 -33.05
CA GLY A 506 -7.13 -23.98 -33.52
C GLY A 506 -6.22 -23.50 -32.40
N VAL A 507 -6.27 -24.17 -31.24
CA VAL A 507 -5.47 -23.84 -30.04
C VAL A 507 -4.50 -25.00 -29.75
N PRO A 508 -3.24 -24.95 -30.23
CA PRO A 508 -2.31 -26.08 -30.17
C PRO A 508 -1.95 -26.52 -28.74
N SER A 509 -1.73 -25.57 -27.83
CA SER A 509 -1.22 -25.84 -26.49
C SER A 509 -1.96 -25.01 -25.45
N THR A 510 -2.54 -25.67 -24.45
CA THR A 510 -3.45 -25.03 -23.49
C THR A 510 -2.81 -24.64 -22.17
N LEU A 511 -1.70 -25.28 -21.78
CA LEU A 511 -0.86 -24.86 -20.66
C LEU A 511 0.55 -24.56 -21.16
N ASN A 512 1.04 -23.35 -20.89
CA ASN A 512 2.27 -22.82 -21.44
C ASN A 512 3.11 -22.09 -20.38
N PHE A 513 4.36 -21.73 -20.73
CA PHE A 513 5.14 -20.73 -20.01
C PHE A 513 5.96 -19.84 -20.95
N VAL A 514 6.39 -18.70 -20.42
CA VAL A 514 7.41 -17.81 -21.00
C VAL A 514 8.43 -17.45 -19.89
N PRO A 515 9.66 -17.02 -20.22
CA PRO A 515 10.58 -16.47 -19.22
C PRO A 515 9.98 -15.26 -18.51
N LEU A 516 10.31 -15.06 -17.23
CA LEU A 516 9.94 -13.86 -16.48
C LEU A 516 10.63 -12.61 -17.02
N ASP A 517 11.88 -12.73 -17.47
CA ASP A 517 12.65 -11.63 -18.01
C ASP A 517 13.11 -12.00 -19.44
N SER A 518 12.65 -11.26 -20.46
CA SER A 518 12.92 -11.47 -21.89
C SER A 518 13.14 -10.13 -22.60
N SER A 519 14.08 -10.08 -23.54
CA SER A 519 14.27 -8.90 -24.42
C SER A 519 13.22 -8.78 -25.53
N ASN A 520 12.52 -9.87 -25.86
CA ASN A 520 11.38 -9.83 -26.77
C ASN A 520 10.11 -9.49 -25.97
N PRO A 521 9.38 -8.41 -26.30
CA PRO A 521 8.12 -8.01 -25.63
C PRO A 521 6.92 -8.92 -25.96
N SER A 522 7.05 -9.77 -26.97
CA SER A 522 6.05 -10.75 -27.43
C SER A 522 6.68 -12.15 -27.50
N PRO A 523 7.12 -12.74 -26.37
CA PRO A 523 7.83 -14.01 -26.37
C PRO A 523 6.94 -15.17 -26.83
N LEU A 524 7.53 -16.16 -27.51
CA LEU A 524 6.84 -17.38 -27.94
C LEU A 524 6.49 -18.25 -26.73
N LEU A 525 5.27 -18.76 -26.69
CA LEU A 525 4.77 -19.62 -25.63
C LEU A 525 5.39 -21.03 -25.75
N ARG A 526 5.90 -21.54 -24.63
CA ARG A 526 6.44 -22.90 -24.52
C ARG A 526 5.41 -23.83 -23.90
N PRO A 527 4.93 -24.87 -24.61
CA PRO A 527 4.02 -25.86 -24.05
C PRO A 527 4.55 -26.54 -22.80
N TYR A 528 3.73 -26.65 -21.76
CA TYR A 528 4.14 -27.09 -20.43
C TYR A 528 3.27 -28.24 -19.89
N PRO A 529 3.87 -29.33 -19.34
CA PRO A 529 5.31 -29.61 -19.28
C PRO A 529 5.98 -29.82 -20.65
N SER A 530 5.22 -30.24 -21.67
CA SER A 530 5.74 -30.56 -22.99
C SER A 530 4.65 -30.55 -24.05
N TRP A 531 5.04 -30.56 -25.34
CA TRP A 531 4.13 -30.74 -26.47
C TRP A 531 3.28 -32.02 -26.37
N SER A 532 3.83 -33.12 -25.84
CA SER A 532 3.07 -34.37 -25.70
C SER A 532 1.93 -34.25 -24.71
N MET A 533 2.07 -33.44 -23.65
CA MET A 533 1.01 -33.17 -22.67
C MET A 533 -0.11 -32.26 -23.19
N GLN A 534 -0.04 -31.81 -24.45
CA GLN A 534 -1.05 -30.96 -25.08
C GLN A 534 -1.87 -31.68 -26.15
N ARG A 535 -1.73 -32.99 -26.35
CA ARG A 535 -2.47 -33.65 -27.43
C ARG A 535 -3.98 -33.58 -27.21
N GLU A 536 -4.71 -33.08 -28.19
CA GLU A 536 -6.17 -33.21 -28.23
C GLU A 536 -6.57 -34.68 -28.38
N ASN A 537 -7.69 -35.06 -27.77
CA ASN A 537 -8.25 -36.43 -27.77
C ASN A 537 -7.42 -37.49 -27.03
N ASP A 538 -6.38 -37.07 -26.30
CA ASP A 538 -5.58 -37.92 -25.41
C ASP A 538 -5.93 -37.56 -23.96
N CYS A 539 -6.64 -38.44 -23.25
CA CYS A 539 -7.13 -38.12 -21.91
C CYS A 539 -6.07 -38.08 -20.81
N ASP A 540 -4.85 -38.57 -21.08
CA ASP A 540 -3.70 -38.35 -20.21
C ASP A 540 -3.08 -36.95 -20.42
N SER A 541 -3.35 -36.33 -21.57
CA SER A 541 -2.98 -34.96 -21.95
C SER A 541 -4.03 -33.90 -21.53
N PHE A 542 -3.63 -32.63 -21.55
CA PHE A 542 -4.53 -31.50 -21.27
C PHE A 542 -5.44 -31.21 -22.47
N GLN A 543 -6.75 -31.17 -22.21
CA GLN A 543 -7.77 -30.88 -23.22
C GLN A 543 -8.14 -29.39 -23.21
N LEU A 544 -8.36 -28.80 -22.03
CA LEU A 544 -8.57 -27.36 -21.87
C LEU A 544 -8.23 -26.97 -20.44
N VAL A 545 -7.17 -26.19 -20.29
CA VAL A 545 -6.78 -25.54 -19.03
C VAL A 545 -7.26 -24.09 -19.09
N GLN A 546 -8.12 -23.72 -18.14
CA GLN A 546 -8.70 -22.38 -18.04
C GLN A 546 -7.94 -21.51 -17.03
N SER A 547 -7.50 -22.10 -15.92
CA SER A 547 -6.79 -21.42 -14.84
C SER A 547 -5.92 -22.43 -14.07
N MET A 548 -5.03 -21.91 -13.24
CA MET A 548 -4.20 -22.67 -12.31
C MET A 548 -3.84 -21.82 -11.10
N GLU A 549 -3.43 -22.47 -10.02
CA GLU A 549 -2.84 -21.83 -8.85
C GLU A 549 -1.49 -22.46 -8.52
N ILE A 550 -0.52 -21.67 -8.08
CA ILE A 550 0.80 -22.17 -7.64
C ILE A 550 0.90 -21.99 -6.13
N ASP A 551 1.28 -23.05 -5.41
CA ASP A 551 1.44 -22.98 -3.96
C ASP A 551 2.90 -22.72 -3.51
N PRO A 552 3.13 -22.30 -2.24
CA PRO A 552 4.46 -21.94 -1.74
C PRO A 552 5.55 -23.02 -1.76
N LEU A 553 5.28 -24.23 -2.26
CA LEU A 553 6.28 -25.27 -2.52
C LEU A 553 6.54 -25.50 -4.02
N GLY A 554 6.07 -24.60 -4.90
CA GLY A 554 6.24 -24.76 -6.35
C GLY A 554 5.39 -25.88 -6.92
N ARG A 555 4.20 -26.13 -6.36
CA ARG A 555 3.27 -27.13 -6.88
C ARG A 555 2.12 -26.42 -7.58
N MET A 556 1.95 -26.69 -8.87
CA MET A 556 0.93 -26.07 -9.69
C MET A 556 -0.32 -26.94 -9.73
N TRP A 557 -1.44 -26.38 -9.26
CA TRP A 557 -2.77 -26.98 -9.25
C TRP A 557 -3.50 -26.54 -10.52
N VAL A 558 -3.61 -27.44 -11.49
CA VAL A 558 -4.15 -27.21 -12.82
C VAL A 558 -5.54 -27.84 -12.93
N ILE A 559 -6.54 -27.04 -13.32
CA ILE A 559 -7.88 -27.55 -13.67
C ILE A 559 -7.98 -27.82 -15.16
N ASN A 560 -8.29 -29.08 -15.51
CA ASN A 560 -8.51 -29.51 -16.89
C ASN A 560 -9.98 -29.88 -17.08
N ASN A 561 -10.64 -29.20 -18.01
CA ASN A 561 -12.07 -29.38 -18.26
C ASN A 561 -12.43 -30.72 -18.90
N GLY A 562 -11.52 -31.33 -19.66
CA GLY A 562 -11.80 -32.55 -20.43
C GLY A 562 -12.65 -32.33 -21.69
N ARG A 563 -13.18 -31.12 -21.86
CA ARG A 563 -13.92 -30.63 -23.02
C ARG A 563 -13.07 -29.66 -23.85
N THR A 564 -13.43 -29.47 -25.11
CA THR A 564 -12.92 -28.39 -25.97
C THR A 564 -14.04 -27.62 -26.64
N GLU A 565 -13.67 -26.50 -27.27
CA GLU A 565 -14.50 -25.69 -28.16
C GLU A 565 -15.75 -25.12 -27.44
N LEU A 566 -15.59 -24.71 -26.18
CA LEU A 566 -16.67 -24.25 -25.29
C LEU A 566 -17.40 -22.97 -25.75
N ARG A 567 -16.86 -22.22 -26.71
CA ARG A 567 -17.47 -21.05 -27.36
C ARG A 567 -17.83 -21.31 -28.84
N SER A 568 -17.85 -22.59 -29.24
CA SER A 568 -18.34 -23.06 -30.54
C SER A 568 -19.72 -23.71 -30.39
N ASN A 569 -20.52 -23.70 -31.45
CA ASN A 569 -21.72 -24.54 -31.56
C ASN A 569 -21.40 -26.05 -31.59
N GLN A 570 -20.11 -26.41 -31.68
CA GLN A 570 -19.59 -27.77 -31.71
C GLN A 570 -18.71 -28.05 -30.49
N SER A 571 -19.15 -27.70 -29.27
CA SER A 571 -18.41 -28.09 -28.06
C SER A 571 -18.27 -29.61 -27.96
N ARG A 572 -17.06 -30.09 -27.68
CA ARG A 572 -16.72 -31.52 -27.66
C ARG A 572 -16.41 -31.97 -26.24
N SER A 573 -17.22 -32.91 -25.74
CA SER A 573 -16.95 -33.68 -24.52
C SER A 573 -16.08 -34.88 -24.89
N ILE A 574 -14.80 -34.85 -24.53
CA ILE A 574 -13.80 -35.84 -25.02
C ILE A 574 -13.25 -36.70 -23.88
N CYS A 575 -12.98 -36.09 -22.74
CA CYS A 575 -12.32 -36.71 -21.59
C CYS A 575 -12.97 -36.28 -20.27
N PRO A 576 -12.77 -37.06 -19.18
CA PRO A 576 -13.19 -36.62 -17.85
C PRO A 576 -12.47 -35.35 -17.39
N SER A 577 -13.20 -34.46 -16.71
CA SER A 577 -12.60 -33.30 -16.04
C SER A 577 -11.72 -33.75 -14.87
N ARG A 578 -10.58 -33.09 -14.68
CA ARG A 578 -9.57 -33.51 -13.69
C ARG A 578 -8.79 -32.33 -13.09
N LEU A 579 -8.39 -32.51 -11.84
CA LEU A 579 -7.42 -31.68 -11.14
C LEU A 579 -6.05 -32.37 -11.20
N VAL A 580 -5.08 -31.71 -11.80
CA VAL A 580 -3.70 -32.18 -11.92
C VAL A 580 -2.81 -31.34 -11.02
N ILE A 581 -1.88 -31.96 -10.30
CA ILE A 581 -0.85 -31.24 -9.54
C ILE A 581 0.50 -31.56 -10.16
N LEU A 582 1.21 -30.53 -10.62
CA LEU A 582 2.53 -30.62 -11.24
C LEU A 582 3.61 -30.10 -10.28
N ASP A 583 4.76 -30.77 -10.23
CA ASP A 583 5.96 -30.34 -9.50
C ASP A 583 6.81 -29.40 -10.37
N LEU A 584 6.79 -28.09 -10.08
CA LEU A 584 7.58 -27.12 -10.84
C LEU A 584 9.09 -27.22 -10.55
N GLU A 585 9.46 -27.79 -9.40
CA GLU A 585 10.86 -28.04 -9.02
C GLU A 585 11.43 -29.27 -9.75
N LYS A 586 10.58 -30.03 -10.44
CA LYS A 586 10.94 -31.18 -11.28
C LYS A 586 10.35 -31.07 -12.70
N ASP A 587 10.33 -29.84 -13.22
CA ASP A 587 9.93 -29.50 -14.60
C ASP A 587 8.57 -30.10 -15.04
N GLY A 588 7.64 -30.22 -14.10
CA GLY A 588 6.26 -30.61 -14.36
C GLY A 588 5.91 -32.08 -14.13
N GLU A 589 6.69 -32.81 -13.33
CA GLU A 589 6.31 -34.17 -12.89
C GLU A 589 4.91 -34.19 -12.26
N ILE A 590 4.05 -35.12 -12.66
CA ILE A 590 2.67 -35.23 -12.16
C ILE A 590 2.68 -35.84 -10.75
N ILE A 591 2.46 -35.02 -9.72
CA ILE A 591 2.31 -35.44 -8.33
C ILE A 591 0.93 -36.07 -8.08
N LEU A 592 -0.11 -35.55 -8.74
CA LEU A 592 -1.48 -36.04 -8.62
C LEU A 592 -2.24 -35.85 -9.93
N ASN A 593 -3.04 -36.86 -10.30
CA ASN A 593 -4.06 -36.76 -11.34
C ASN A 593 -5.39 -37.23 -10.72
N TYR A 594 -6.31 -36.31 -10.42
CA TYR A 594 -7.59 -36.59 -9.77
C TYR A 594 -8.75 -36.30 -10.73
N ILE A 595 -9.43 -37.36 -11.18
CA ILE A 595 -10.65 -37.25 -11.99
C ILE A 595 -11.82 -36.87 -11.07
N PHE A 596 -12.59 -35.86 -11.46
CA PHE A 596 -13.82 -35.49 -10.77
C PHE A 596 -14.93 -36.51 -11.10
N PRO A 597 -15.66 -37.05 -10.09
CA PRO A 597 -16.78 -37.95 -10.36
C PRO A 597 -17.96 -37.26 -11.06
N ASP A 598 -18.71 -38.01 -11.87
CA ASP A 598 -19.89 -37.53 -12.63
C ASP A 598 -20.99 -36.93 -11.72
N ASN A 599 -21.04 -37.31 -10.45
CA ASN A 599 -21.98 -36.72 -9.48
C ASN A 599 -21.51 -35.36 -8.91
N VAL A 600 -20.35 -34.87 -9.38
CA VAL A 600 -19.72 -33.59 -8.99
C VAL A 600 -19.61 -32.67 -10.21
N VAL A 601 -19.23 -33.20 -11.38
CA VAL A 601 -19.18 -32.48 -12.66
C VAL A 601 -20.03 -33.20 -13.70
N GLN A 602 -20.75 -32.47 -14.54
CA GLN A 602 -21.48 -33.06 -15.67
C GLN A 602 -20.63 -32.91 -16.94
N SER A 603 -20.10 -34.01 -17.48
CA SER A 603 -19.15 -33.98 -18.61
C SER A 603 -19.62 -33.17 -19.83
N GLU A 604 -20.92 -33.09 -20.07
CA GLU A 604 -21.53 -32.37 -21.20
C GLU A 604 -21.72 -30.86 -20.96
N SER A 605 -21.61 -30.36 -19.73
CA SER A 605 -21.89 -28.96 -19.39
C SER A 605 -20.88 -28.28 -18.46
N VAL A 606 -20.03 -29.05 -17.77
CA VAL A 606 -18.94 -28.58 -16.90
C VAL A 606 -18.08 -27.51 -17.56
N TYR A 607 -17.77 -26.45 -16.81
CA TYR A 607 -16.79 -25.45 -17.20
C TYR A 607 -16.04 -24.95 -15.95
N LEU A 608 -15.04 -25.73 -15.53
CA LEU A 608 -14.09 -25.36 -14.47
C LEU A 608 -13.36 -24.07 -14.89
N ASN A 609 -13.62 -22.95 -14.19
CA ASN A 609 -13.05 -21.65 -14.54
C ASN A 609 -11.83 -21.26 -13.71
N ASP A 610 -11.98 -21.05 -12.40
CA ASP A 610 -10.90 -20.62 -11.51
C ASP A 610 -10.70 -21.53 -10.31
N ILE A 611 -9.52 -21.43 -9.69
CA ILE A 611 -9.08 -22.25 -8.55
C ILE A 611 -8.35 -21.42 -7.49
N VAL A 612 -8.65 -21.67 -6.21
CA VAL A 612 -7.86 -21.20 -5.06
C VAL A 612 -7.59 -22.33 -4.05
N VAL A 613 -6.45 -22.28 -3.36
CA VAL A 613 -5.93 -23.39 -2.54
C VAL A 613 -5.84 -23.01 -1.04
N ASP A 614 -6.40 -23.86 -0.16
CA ASP A 614 -6.31 -23.72 1.30
C ASP A 614 -5.47 -24.85 1.92
N HIS A 615 -4.32 -24.50 2.47
CA HIS A 615 -3.41 -25.46 3.11
C HIS A 615 -3.86 -25.94 4.49
N LYS A 616 -4.89 -25.30 5.08
CA LYS A 616 -5.46 -25.72 6.37
C LYS A 616 -6.16 -27.07 6.25
N ASP A 617 -6.36 -27.72 7.40
CA ASP A 617 -7.12 -28.98 7.54
C ASP A 617 -6.65 -30.14 6.63
N GLY A 618 -5.39 -30.12 6.18
CA GLY A 618 -4.81 -31.15 5.31
C GLY A 618 -4.95 -30.90 3.80
N GLY A 619 -5.26 -29.68 3.38
CA GLY A 619 -5.25 -29.27 1.98
C GLY A 619 -6.62 -29.38 1.31
N PHE A 620 -7.07 -28.27 0.73
CA PHE A 620 -8.30 -28.14 -0.03
C PHE A 620 -8.06 -27.27 -1.27
N ALA A 621 -8.81 -27.53 -2.33
CA ALA A 621 -8.96 -26.59 -3.44
C ALA A 621 -10.44 -26.24 -3.60
N TYR A 622 -10.71 -24.98 -3.94
CA TYR A 622 -12.04 -24.47 -4.28
C TYR A 622 -12.01 -24.05 -5.73
N ILE A 623 -12.91 -24.60 -6.53
CA ILE A 623 -12.94 -24.43 -7.98
C ILE A 623 -14.32 -23.94 -8.39
N THR A 624 -14.40 -22.90 -9.20
CA THR A 624 -15.68 -22.46 -9.78
C THR A 624 -16.01 -23.30 -11.00
N ASP A 625 -17.24 -23.78 -11.05
CA ASP A 625 -17.79 -24.50 -12.19
C ASP A 625 -18.89 -23.63 -12.81
N ASN A 626 -18.53 -22.98 -13.92
CA ASN A 626 -19.33 -22.05 -14.71
C ASN A 626 -20.32 -22.78 -15.64
N ASP A 627 -20.67 -24.03 -15.32
CA ASP A 627 -21.70 -24.84 -15.97
C ASP A 627 -23.02 -24.06 -16.08
N SER A 628 -23.51 -23.86 -17.32
CA SER A 628 -24.69 -23.06 -17.62
C SER A 628 -26.03 -23.70 -17.23
N LYS A 629 -26.03 -24.97 -16.79
CA LYS A 629 -27.21 -25.72 -16.31
C LYS A 629 -27.17 -25.93 -14.80
N HIS A 630 -25.96 -26.12 -14.25
CA HIS A 630 -25.75 -26.53 -12.87
C HIS A 630 -24.53 -25.83 -12.27
N PRO A 631 -24.49 -24.50 -12.13
CA PRO A 631 -23.29 -23.83 -11.63
C PRO A 631 -23.01 -24.18 -10.16
N GLY A 632 -21.76 -23.99 -9.73
CA GLY A 632 -21.41 -24.20 -8.33
C GLY A 632 -19.93 -24.06 -8.02
N ILE A 633 -19.60 -24.25 -6.73
CA ILE A 633 -18.22 -24.34 -6.24
C ILE A 633 -17.92 -25.79 -5.93
N ILE A 634 -16.95 -26.36 -6.63
CA ILE A 634 -16.39 -27.68 -6.35
C ILE A 634 -15.36 -27.54 -5.24
N VAL A 635 -15.51 -28.36 -4.21
CA VAL A 635 -14.57 -28.45 -3.09
C VAL A 635 -13.84 -29.78 -3.23
N PHE A 636 -12.53 -29.72 -3.46
CA PHE A 636 -11.64 -30.88 -3.40
C PHE A 636 -10.93 -30.91 -2.05
N SER A 637 -10.85 -32.08 -1.41
CA SER A 637 -10.03 -32.30 -0.21
C SER A 637 -8.87 -33.23 -0.54
N LEU A 638 -7.64 -32.71 -0.45
CA LEU A 638 -6.41 -33.46 -0.68
C LEU A 638 -6.26 -34.60 0.33
N ARG A 639 -6.48 -34.32 1.62
CA ARG A 639 -6.42 -35.32 2.70
C ARG A 639 -7.41 -36.48 2.50
N GLN A 640 -8.61 -36.21 1.97
CA GLN A 640 -9.61 -37.26 1.72
C GLN A 640 -9.52 -37.87 0.31
N ARG A 641 -8.75 -37.27 -0.60
CA ARG A 641 -8.77 -37.52 -2.06
C ARG A 641 -10.20 -37.63 -2.61
N ARG A 642 -11.05 -36.65 -2.25
CA ARG A 642 -12.47 -36.61 -2.62
C ARG A 642 -12.94 -35.19 -2.90
N SER A 643 -13.77 -35.04 -3.93
CA SER A 643 -14.52 -33.82 -4.25
C SER A 643 -16.01 -33.92 -3.94
N TRP A 644 -16.66 -32.76 -3.90
CA TRP A 644 -18.11 -32.56 -3.91
C TRP A 644 -18.41 -31.16 -4.46
N LYS A 645 -19.61 -30.95 -4.97
CA LYS A 645 -20.08 -29.64 -5.45
C LYS A 645 -21.01 -29.01 -4.43
N VAL A 646 -20.97 -27.69 -4.33
CA VAL A 646 -21.88 -26.87 -3.54
C VAL A 646 -22.48 -25.83 -4.48
N SER A 647 -23.81 -25.84 -4.61
CA SER A 647 -24.57 -24.91 -5.44
C SER A 647 -25.48 -24.05 -4.57
N HIS A 648 -25.77 -22.83 -5.01
CA HIS A 648 -26.60 -21.84 -4.33
C HIS A 648 -27.10 -20.80 -5.34
N GLU A 649 -28.26 -20.19 -5.12
CA GLU A 649 -28.86 -19.21 -6.03
C GLU A 649 -27.95 -18.01 -6.38
N SER A 650 -27.07 -17.59 -5.45
CA SER A 650 -26.09 -16.52 -5.69
C SER A 650 -24.93 -16.90 -6.63
N MET A 651 -24.93 -18.14 -7.13
CA MET A 651 -24.00 -18.62 -8.15
C MET A 651 -24.63 -18.56 -9.56
N GLU A 652 -25.92 -18.24 -9.67
CA GLU A 652 -26.68 -18.17 -10.92
C GLU A 652 -26.53 -16.81 -11.63
N VAL A 653 -27.02 -16.75 -12.86
CA VAL A 653 -27.09 -15.53 -13.69
C VAL A 653 -28.20 -14.59 -13.20
N GLN A 654 -27.93 -13.28 -13.16
CA GLN A 654 -28.91 -12.23 -12.91
C GLN A 654 -29.18 -11.45 -14.20
N ASP A 655 -30.44 -11.40 -14.64
CA ASP A 655 -30.81 -10.82 -15.95
C ASP A 655 -30.39 -9.34 -16.12
N GLU A 656 -30.38 -8.55 -15.03
CA GLU A 656 -29.93 -7.15 -15.06
C GLU A 656 -28.46 -6.96 -15.51
N ALA A 657 -27.63 -7.99 -15.37
CA ALA A 657 -26.21 -7.96 -15.65
C ALA A 657 -25.80 -8.82 -16.87
N VAL A 658 -26.78 -9.33 -17.65
CA VAL A 658 -26.53 -10.15 -18.85
C VAL A 658 -26.02 -9.31 -20.02
N LEU A 659 -26.48 -8.06 -20.14
CA LEU A 659 -25.99 -7.12 -21.14
C LEU A 659 -24.72 -6.43 -20.60
N MET A 660 -23.61 -6.54 -21.32
CA MET A 660 -22.32 -5.97 -20.95
C MET A 660 -21.84 -5.02 -22.05
N SER A 661 -21.16 -3.94 -21.67
CA SER A 661 -20.46 -3.03 -22.59
C SER A 661 -19.01 -2.90 -22.13
N ILE A 662 -18.06 -3.14 -23.03
CA ILE A 662 -16.62 -3.11 -22.75
C ILE A 662 -15.94 -2.37 -23.90
N ASN A 663 -15.26 -1.26 -23.62
CA ASN A 663 -14.73 -0.32 -24.62
C ASN A 663 -15.67 -0.14 -25.85
N GLY A 664 -16.91 0.29 -25.58
CA GLY A 664 -17.95 0.55 -26.60
C GLY A 664 -18.53 -0.68 -27.31
N THR A 665 -18.04 -1.90 -27.04
CA THR A 665 -18.59 -3.14 -27.62
C THR A 665 -19.64 -3.73 -26.68
N THR A 666 -20.91 -3.59 -27.06
CA THR A 666 -22.04 -4.17 -26.32
C THR A 666 -22.35 -5.59 -26.78
N PHE A 667 -22.48 -6.53 -25.85
CA PHE A 667 -22.85 -7.92 -26.12
C PHE A 667 -23.59 -8.57 -24.94
N SER A 668 -24.35 -9.63 -25.23
CA SER A 668 -25.03 -10.44 -24.22
C SER A 668 -24.15 -11.60 -23.80
N ASN A 669 -23.97 -11.79 -22.49
CA ASN A 669 -23.21 -12.91 -21.92
C ASN A 669 -23.95 -13.45 -20.69
N LYS A 670 -24.36 -14.72 -20.76
CA LYS A 670 -24.93 -15.45 -19.61
C LYS A 670 -23.86 -16.37 -19.05
N SER A 671 -23.16 -15.91 -18.02
CA SER A 671 -22.11 -16.67 -17.34
C SER A 671 -22.33 -16.62 -15.83
N PRO A 672 -22.54 -17.79 -15.18
CA PRO A 672 -22.78 -17.91 -13.74
C PRO A 672 -21.46 -17.71 -12.95
N VAL A 673 -21.35 -18.30 -11.75
CA VAL A 673 -20.18 -18.18 -10.86
C VAL A 673 -18.84 -18.33 -11.59
N ASN A 674 -17.97 -17.32 -11.45
CA ASN A 674 -16.72 -17.20 -12.19
C ASN A 674 -15.53 -16.90 -11.25
N GLY A 675 -15.29 -15.62 -10.97
CA GLY A 675 -14.16 -15.17 -10.15
C GLY A 675 -14.29 -15.65 -8.71
N ILE A 676 -13.17 -16.09 -8.13
CA ILE A 676 -13.08 -16.70 -6.79
C ILE A 676 -11.81 -16.25 -6.07
N GLY A 677 -11.92 -15.95 -4.78
CA GLY A 677 -10.83 -15.42 -3.97
C GLY A 677 -10.89 -15.94 -2.55
N LEU A 678 -9.74 -16.29 -1.97
CA LEU A 678 -9.68 -16.83 -0.61
C LEU A 678 -9.00 -15.84 0.34
N SER A 679 -9.70 -15.40 1.38
CA SER A 679 -9.12 -14.55 2.45
C SER A 679 -7.80 -15.09 3.02
N GLN A 680 -6.92 -14.20 3.47
CA GLN A 680 -5.54 -14.45 3.90
C GLN A 680 -5.35 -15.62 4.90
N ALA A 681 -4.19 -16.29 4.82
CA ALA A 681 -3.88 -17.49 5.61
C ALA A 681 -3.93 -17.29 7.14
N SER A 682 -3.72 -16.08 7.63
CA SER A 682 -3.82 -15.71 9.05
C SER A 682 -5.25 -15.76 9.61
N GLY A 683 -6.29 -15.68 8.76
CA GLY A 683 -7.68 -15.71 9.19
C GLY A 683 -8.07 -17.03 9.85
N ARG A 684 -8.53 -17.01 11.11
CA ARG A 684 -8.99 -18.21 11.85
C ARG A 684 -10.13 -18.92 11.10
N ASN A 685 -11.15 -18.16 10.70
CA ASN A 685 -12.23 -18.60 9.82
C ASN A 685 -12.04 -17.91 8.46
N ARG A 686 -11.44 -18.61 7.49
CA ARG A 686 -11.29 -18.07 6.13
C ARG A 686 -12.66 -17.98 5.44
N PHE A 687 -12.90 -16.88 4.76
CA PHE A 687 -13.97 -16.71 3.78
C PHE A 687 -13.46 -17.00 2.37
N LEU A 688 -14.33 -17.61 1.57
CA LEU A 688 -14.22 -17.73 0.13
C LEU A 688 -15.17 -16.70 -0.49
N TYR A 689 -14.60 -15.74 -1.22
CA TYR A 689 -15.31 -14.73 -2.00
C TYR A 689 -15.57 -15.26 -3.42
N TYR A 690 -16.71 -14.90 -4.01
CA TYR A 690 -17.04 -15.25 -5.39
C TYR A 690 -18.10 -14.32 -5.99
N PHE A 691 -18.19 -14.29 -7.32
CA PHE A 691 -19.30 -13.67 -8.06
C PHE A 691 -19.62 -14.42 -9.36
N PRO A 692 -20.85 -14.35 -9.87
CA PRO A 692 -21.16 -14.57 -11.28
C PRO A 692 -20.61 -13.42 -12.16
N ILE A 693 -20.24 -13.68 -13.42
CA ILE A 693 -19.94 -12.56 -14.36
C ILE A 693 -21.21 -11.75 -14.60
N SER A 694 -22.30 -12.44 -14.91
CA SER A 694 -23.63 -11.85 -15.10
C SER A 694 -24.30 -11.52 -13.76
N SER A 695 -23.58 -10.81 -12.88
CA SER A 695 -24.10 -10.24 -11.64
C SER A 695 -23.23 -9.06 -11.19
N PHE A 696 -23.87 -7.98 -10.76
CA PHE A 696 -23.17 -6.89 -10.09
C PHE A 696 -22.77 -7.26 -8.65
N GLU A 697 -23.24 -8.36 -8.07
CA GLU A 697 -23.04 -8.65 -6.66
C GLU A 697 -21.72 -9.41 -6.37
N LEU A 698 -21.14 -9.16 -5.20
CA LEU A 698 -20.06 -9.96 -4.60
C LEU A 698 -20.64 -10.78 -3.44
N PHE A 699 -20.26 -12.05 -3.36
CA PHE A 699 -20.69 -12.96 -2.30
C PHE A 699 -19.49 -13.52 -1.52
N ALA A 700 -19.74 -13.97 -0.29
CA ALA A 700 -18.78 -14.69 0.53
C ALA A 700 -19.44 -15.85 1.27
N VAL A 701 -18.66 -16.91 1.52
CA VAL A 701 -19.08 -18.04 2.36
C VAL A 701 -17.90 -18.51 3.23
N PRO A 702 -18.09 -18.83 4.52
CA PRO A 702 -17.01 -19.37 5.35
C PRO A 702 -16.54 -20.74 4.84
N THR A 703 -15.22 -20.94 4.68
CA THR A 703 -14.66 -22.20 4.17
C THR A 703 -15.04 -23.42 5.00
N TRP A 704 -15.28 -23.25 6.31
CA TRP A 704 -15.68 -24.35 7.20
C TRP A 704 -17.09 -24.89 6.88
N VAL A 705 -17.96 -24.09 6.27
CA VAL A 705 -19.30 -24.50 5.80
C VAL A 705 -19.14 -25.41 4.59
N LEU A 706 -18.37 -24.97 3.59
CA LEU A 706 -18.03 -25.74 2.38
C LEU A 706 -17.35 -27.06 2.73
N LYS A 707 -16.44 -27.06 3.73
CA LYS A 707 -15.75 -28.25 4.26
C LYS A 707 -16.70 -29.27 4.91
N LYS A 708 -17.84 -28.84 5.49
CA LYS A 708 -18.76 -29.69 6.26
C LYS A 708 -19.87 -30.37 5.45
N ARG A 709 -20.06 -30.03 4.16
CA ARG A 709 -21.09 -30.63 3.28
C ARG A 709 -22.53 -30.49 3.83
N TYR A 710 -22.93 -29.28 4.23
CA TYR A 710 -24.32 -28.98 4.55
C TYR A 710 -25.24 -29.19 3.33
N ARG A 711 -26.51 -29.55 3.56
CA ARG A 711 -27.51 -29.76 2.48
C ARG A 711 -27.93 -28.48 1.77
N SER A 712 -28.01 -27.37 2.50
CA SER A 712 -28.08 -26.01 1.94
C SER A 712 -27.10 -25.13 2.70
N ILE A 713 -26.68 -24.04 2.08
CA ILE A 713 -25.69 -23.10 2.65
C ILE A 713 -26.25 -21.69 2.85
N ASP A 714 -27.55 -21.50 2.60
CA ASP A 714 -28.22 -20.21 2.42
C ASP A 714 -28.05 -19.30 3.65
N LYS A 715 -28.11 -19.89 4.85
CA LYS A 715 -27.86 -19.20 6.14
C LYS A 715 -26.41 -18.76 6.38
N PHE A 716 -25.49 -19.12 5.49
CA PHE A 716 -24.05 -18.86 5.58
C PHE A 716 -23.50 -18.09 4.38
N VAL A 717 -24.28 -17.92 3.31
CA VAL A 717 -23.91 -17.06 2.18
C VAL A 717 -24.17 -15.61 2.59
N VAL A 718 -23.13 -14.79 2.46
CA VAL A 718 -23.17 -13.36 2.73
C VAL A 718 -23.15 -12.64 1.39
N LYS A 719 -24.18 -11.83 1.11
CA LYS A 719 -24.11 -10.80 0.06
C LYS A 719 -23.21 -9.68 0.60
N VAL A 720 -22.02 -9.53 0.02
CA VAL A 720 -20.95 -8.66 0.53
C VAL A 720 -21.18 -7.21 0.10
N GLY A 721 -21.63 -7.01 -1.13
CA GLY A 721 -22.02 -5.71 -1.69
C GLY A 721 -22.05 -5.72 -3.22
N ARG A 722 -22.40 -4.58 -3.82
CA ARG A 722 -22.57 -4.43 -5.27
C ARG A 722 -21.35 -3.76 -5.91
N LYS A 723 -20.93 -4.26 -7.05
CA LYS A 723 -19.85 -3.76 -7.92
C LYS A 723 -20.43 -2.75 -8.93
N PRO A 724 -19.67 -1.73 -9.38
CA PRO A 724 -20.11 -0.82 -10.44
C PRO A 724 -20.52 -1.53 -11.74
N SER A 725 -19.74 -2.53 -12.15
CA SER A 725 -20.00 -3.35 -13.33
C SER A 725 -19.75 -4.85 -13.09
N GLN A 726 -19.91 -5.65 -14.15
CA GLN A 726 -19.50 -7.05 -14.20
C GLN A 726 -17.98 -7.21 -14.00
N SER A 727 -17.55 -8.39 -13.55
CA SER A 727 -16.14 -8.67 -13.24
C SER A 727 -15.65 -9.97 -13.87
N GLY A 728 -14.38 -9.99 -14.27
CA GLY A 728 -13.64 -11.19 -14.69
C GLY A 728 -13.10 -11.95 -13.48
N GLY A 729 -11.82 -11.75 -13.18
CA GLY A 729 -11.11 -12.42 -12.10
C GLY A 729 -11.15 -11.69 -10.76
N MET A 730 -10.66 -12.36 -9.70
CA MET A 730 -10.28 -11.73 -8.43
C MET A 730 -9.08 -12.44 -7.78
N MET A 731 -8.41 -11.78 -6.84
CA MET A 731 -7.44 -12.39 -5.92
C MET A 731 -7.41 -11.63 -4.59
N VAL A 732 -7.07 -12.31 -3.50
CA VAL A 732 -6.79 -11.65 -2.21
C VAL A 732 -5.28 -11.68 -1.93
N SER A 733 -4.76 -10.63 -1.30
CA SER A 733 -3.37 -10.55 -0.82
C SER A 733 -3.20 -11.16 0.58
N SER A 734 -1.96 -11.40 1.01
CA SER A 734 -1.62 -11.81 2.39
C SER A 734 -1.98 -10.72 3.42
N THR A 735 -2.06 -9.45 2.99
CA THR A 735 -2.50 -8.32 3.82
C THR A 735 -4.02 -8.26 3.97
N GLY A 736 -4.80 -8.88 3.07
CA GLY A 736 -6.26 -8.94 3.11
C GLY A 736 -6.97 -7.94 2.18
N ILE A 737 -6.27 -7.45 1.16
CA ILE A 737 -6.85 -6.63 0.09
C ILE A 737 -7.32 -7.58 -1.02
N LEU A 738 -8.58 -7.48 -1.41
CA LEU A 738 -9.20 -8.19 -2.52
C LEU A 738 -9.11 -7.31 -3.78
N TYR A 739 -8.41 -7.77 -4.80
CA TYR A 739 -8.31 -7.14 -6.13
C TYR A 739 -9.24 -7.86 -7.10
N PHE A 740 -9.87 -7.14 -8.02
CA PHE A 740 -10.82 -7.69 -8.99
C PHE A 740 -10.97 -6.79 -10.22
N GLY A 741 -11.27 -7.38 -11.38
CA GLY A 741 -11.54 -6.63 -12.60
C GLY A 741 -12.92 -5.97 -12.60
N LEU A 742 -13.04 -4.81 -13.24
CA LEU A 742 -14.27 -4.08 -13.52
C LEU A 742 -14.36 -3.87 -15.03
N LEU A 743 -15.28 -4.58 -15.67
CA LEU A 743 -15.35 -4.70 -17.12
C LEU A 743 -16.02 -3.51 -17.81
N GLY A 744 -16.95 -2.83 -17.13
CA GLY A 744 -17.61 -1.62 -17.66
C GLY A 744 -16.75 -0.37 -17.55
N GLU A 745 -15.76 -0.36 -16.65
CA GLU A 745 -14.88 0.77 -16.38
C GLU A 745 -13.47 0.62 -16.98
N ASP A 746 -13.18 -0.51 -17.66
CA ASP A 746 -11.85 -0.90 -18.14
C ASP A 746 -10.77 -0.78 -17.04
N ALA A 747 -11.03 -1.40 -15.87
CA ALA A 747 -10.33 -1.10 -14.62
C ALA A 747 -10.04 -2.32 -13.73
N VAL A 748 -9.03 -2.21 -12.87
CA VAL A 748 -8.84 -3.05 -11.68
C VAL A 748 -9.28 -2.26 -10.45
N SER A 749 -10.14 -2.87 -9.64
CA SER A 749 -10.59 -2.35 -8.35
C SER A 749 -9.98 -3.15 -7.20
N SER A 750 -9.90 -2.53 -6.02
CA SER A 750 -9.45 -3.16 -4.79
C SER A 750 -10.40 -2.88 -3.63
N TRP A 751 -10.44 -3.77 -2.65
CA TRP A 751 -11.19 -3.61 -1.42
C TRP A 751 -10.44 -4.23 -0.24
N ASN A 752 -10.25 -3.47 0.84
CA ASN A 752 -9.76 -4.03 2.09
C ASN A 752 -10.87 -4.84 2.77
N THR A 753 -10.71 -6.16 2.87
CA THR A 753 -11.70 -7.07 3.47
C THR A 753 -12.02 -6.76 4.95
N ALA A 754 -11.17 -5.98 5.63
CA ALA A 754 -11.39 -5.48 6.99
C ALA A 754 -12.20 -4.16 7.06
N SER A 755 -12.60 -3.59 5.92
CA SER A 755 -13.30 -2.31 5.80
C SER A 755 -14.67 -2.49 5.11
N PRO A 756 -15.70 -2.99 5.79
CA PRO A 756 -17.08 -2.99 5.29
C PRO A 756 -17.73 -1.59 5.36
N PRO A 757 -18.75 -1.28 4.53
CA PRO A 757 -19.40 -2.18 3.56
C PRO A 757 -18.66 -2.17 2.21
N PHE A 758 -18.67 -3.30 1.48
CA PHE A 758 -17.92 -3.40 0.22
C PHE A 758 -18.32 -2.36 -0.83
N THR A 759 -19.62 -2.12 -1.00
CA THR A 759 -20.16 -1.22 -2.04
C THR A 759 -19.48 0.15 -1.97
N ASP A 760 -19.41 0.71 -0.76
CA ASP A 760 -18.85 2.03 -0.50
C ASP A 760 -17.32 1.98 -0.40
N ASN A 761 -16.72 0.84 0.00
CA ASN A 761 -15.27 0.73 0.23
C ASN A 761 -14.41 0.28 -0.95
N GLN A 762 -15.00 -0.30 -2.00
CA GLN A 762 -14.22 -0.69 -3.17
C GLN A 762 -13.67 0.55 -3.89
N ARG A 763 -12.42 0.51 -4.37
CA ARG A 763 -11.78 1.64 -5.05
C ARG A 763 -11.06 1.15 -6.30
N ILE A 764 -11.36 1.80 -7.42
CA ILE A 764 -10.57 1.67 -8.66
C ILE A 764 -9.13 2.06 -8.32
N VAL A 765 -8.21 1.13 -8.61
CA VAL A 765 -6.77 1.27 -8.40
C VAL A 765 -6.02 1.32 -9.73
N ILE A 766 -6.49 0.67 -10.79
CA ILE A 766 -5.93 0.85 -12.14
C ILE A 766 -7.10 1.12 -13.07
N GLN A 767 -6.99 2.12 -13.93
CA GLN A 767 -7.97 2.37 -14.99
C GLN A 767 -7.23 2.85 -16.23
N ASP A 768 -7.44 2.15 -17.34
CA ASP A 768 -6.87 2.48 -18.63
C ASP A 768 -7.70 1.82 -19.74
N HIS A 769 -8.42 2.62 -20.51
CA HIS A 769 -9.34 2.16 -21.56
C HIS A 769 -8.62 1.49 -22.76
N GLU A 770 -7.30 1.67 -22.92
CA GLU A 770 -6.53 0.93 -23.92
C GLU A 770 -5.93 -0.35 -23.33
N LEU A 771 -5.28 -0.25 -22.16
CA LEU A 771 -4.50 -1.32 -21.57
C LEU A 771 -5.34 -2.32 -20.77
N SER A 772 -6.42 -1.90 -20.11
CA SER A 772 -7.16 -2.63 -19.07
C SER A 772 -8.60 -3.02 -19.44
N GLN A 773 -8.87 -3.33 -20.72
CA GLN A 773 -10.23 -3.61 -21.21
C GLN A 773 -10.88 -4.87 -20.64
N TYR A 774 -10.11 -5.92 -20.35
CA TYR A 774 -10.66 -7.13 -19.72
C TYR A 774 -9.71 -7.67 -18.65
N PRO A 775 -9.61 -7.02 -17.48
CA PRO A 775 -8.71 -7.43 -16.41
C PRO A 775 -9.25 -8.72 -15.78
N ASP A 776 -8.55 -9.82 -15.99
CA ASP A 776 -8.99 -11.16 -15.60
C ASP A 776 -7.99 -11.81 -14.64
N SER A 777 -7.56 -13.06 -14.87
CA SER A 777 -6.76 -13.84 -13.91
C SER A 777 -5.61 -13.05 -13.28
N PHE A 778 -5.59 -13.02 -11.95
CA PHE A 778 -4.60 -12.31 -11.14
C PHE A 778 -3.54 -13.28 -10.61
N ALA A 779 -2.31 -12.79 -10.40
CA ALA A 779 -1.25 -13.47 -9.68
C ALA A 779 -0.46 -12.50 -8.79
N LEU A 780 0.19 -13.04 -7.77
CA LEU A 780 1.15 -12.32 -6.93
C LEU A 780 2.42 -13.14 -6.86
N ASP A 781 3.53 -12.55 -7.28
CA ASP A 781 4.84 -13.21 -7.32
C ASP A 781 5.62 -13.06 -6.00
N GLU A 782 6.85 -13.59 -5.97
CA GLU A 782 7.74 -13.47 -4.81
C GLU A 782 8.35 -12.07 -4.64
N ARG A 783 8.37 -11.26 -5.71
CA ARG A 783 8.85 -9.87 -5.73
C ARG A 783 7.78 -8.90 -5.20
N SER A 784 6.59 -9.39 -4.82
CA SER A 784 5.42 -8.60 -4.42
C SER A 784 4.96 -7.68 -5.56
N GLN A 785 4.74 -8.27 -6.74
CA GLN A 785 4.12 -7.60 -7.87
C GLN A 785 2.78 -8.28 -8.19
N LEU A 786 1.72 -7.47 -8.34
CA LEU A 786 0.41 -7.89 -8.83
C LEU A 786 0.48 -8.00 -10.35
N TRP A 787 0.24 -9.20 -10.85
CA TRP A 787 0.13 -9.50 -12.28
C TRP A 787 -1.33 -9.73 -12.63
N TYR A 788 -1.75 -9.29 -13.81
CA TYR A 788 -3.04 -9.70 -14.38
C TYR A 788 -3.01 -9.78 -15.91
N THR A 789 -3.85 -10.64 -16.45
CA THR A 789 -4.15 -10.66 -17.88
C THR A 789 -5.11 -9.53 -18.23
N SER A 790 -4.85 -8.82 -19.32
CA SER A 790 -5.82 -7.90 -19.93
C SER A 790 -5.95 -8.22 -21.41
N ASN A 791 -7.15 -8.64 -21.81
CA ASN A 791 -7.44 -9.08 -23.17
C ASN A 791 -8.49 -8.18 -23.82
N ARG A 792 -8.61 -8.26 -25.14
CA ARG A 792 -9.77 -7.71 -25.88
C ARG A 792 -10.86 -8.79 -26.01
N LEU A 793 -11.27 -9.39 -24.88
CA LEU A 793 -12.11 -10.59 -24.89
C LEU A 793 -13.52 -10.35 -25.49
N GLN A 794 -14.05 -9.13 -25.39
CA GLN A 794 -15.28 -8.71 -26.07
C GLN A 794 -15.19 -8.82 -27.60
N VAL A 795 -14.01 -8.57 -28.16
CA VAL A 795 -13.71 -8.69 -29.59
C VAL A 795 -13.54 -10.16 -29.99
N PHE A 796 -12.90 -10.97 -29.13
CA PHE A 796 -12.82 -12.42 -29.30
C PHE A 796 -14.19 -13.12 -29.25
N ILE A 797 -15.06 -12.73 -28.33
CA ILE A 797 -16.41 -13.29 -28.17
C ILE A 797 -17.32 -12.94 -29.36
N THR A 798 -17.07 -11.81 -30.03
CA THR A 798 -17.86 -11.35 -31.18
C THR A 798 -17.24 -11.65 -32.54
N ASP A 799 -16.25 -12.54 -32.60
CA ASP A 799 -15.56 -13.01 -33.81
C ASP A 799 -14.93 -11.89 -34.68
N LYS A 800 -14.33 -10.89 -34.01
CA LYS A 800 -13.78 -9.67 -34.65
C LYS A 800 -12.29 -9.41 -34.36
N VAL A 801 -11.53 -10.44 -34.01
CA VAL A 801 -10.11 -10.30 -33.66
C VAL A 801 -9.32 -9.82 -34.88
N ASP A 802 -8.50 -8.80 -34.69
CA ASP A 802 -7.60 -8.22 -35.69
C ASP A 802 -6.16 -8.54 -35.27
N VAL A 803 -5.52 -9.48 -35.99
CA VAL A 803 -4.17 -9.99 -35.67
C VAL A 803 -3.04 -9.03 -36.03
N ASP A 804 -3.35 -7.90 -36.66
CA ASP A 804 -2.37 -6.82 -36.91
C ASP A 804 -2.31 -5.81 -35.74
N ARG A 805 -3.18 -5.97 -34.72
CA ARG A 805 -3.22 -5.12 -33.51
C ARG A 805 -2.99 -5.90 -32.22
N ILE A 806 -2.52 -5.22 -31.18
CA ILE A 806 -2.36 -5.79 -29.84
C ILE A 806 -3.72 -6.19 -29.28
N ASN A 807 -3.88 -7.47 -28.90
CA ASN A 807 -5.13 -8.01 -28.34
C ASN A 807 -4.97 -8.59 -26.93
N ILE A 808 -3.73 -8.88 -26.51
CA ILE A 808 -3.40 -9.60 -25.28
C ILE A 808 -2.26 -8.86 -24.58
N ARG A 809 -2.42 -8.57 -23.29
CA ARG A 809 -1.40 -7.96 -22.43
C ARG A 809 -1.28 -8.71 -21.11
N LEU A 810 -0.05 -8.78 -20.61
CA LEU A 810 0.24 -9.05 -19.21
C LEU A 810 0.69 -7.74 -18.57
N ILE A 811 -0.08 -7.28 -17.59
CA ILE A 811 0.20 -6.05 -16.86
C ILE A 811 0.72 -6.43 -15.48
N VAL A 812 1.71 -5.67 -15.00
CA VAL A 812 2.30 -5.82 -13.68
C VAL A 812 2.30 -4.48 -12.95
N ALA A 813 1.95 -4.48 -11.68
CA ALA A 813 2.00 -3.33 -10.77
C ALA A 813 2.64 -3.79 -9.45
N ASP A 814 3.58 -3.05 -8.89
CA ASP A 814 4.16 -3.40 -7.58
C ASP A 814 3.11 -3.18 -6.49
N ILE A 815 2.90 -4.17 -5.61
CA ILE A 815 2.05 -4.04 -4.41
C ILE A 815 2.77 -4.65 -3.22
N GLU A 816 2.78 -4.01 -2.06
CA GLU A 816 3.53 -4.50 -0.89
C GLU A 816 2.86 -5.68 -0.16
N ALA A 817 2.50 -6.74 -0.89
CA ALA A 817 1.89 -7.95 -0.35
C ALA A 817 2.15 -9.19 -1.23
N LYS A 818 2.25 -10.36 -0.58
CA LYS A 818 2.28 -11.67 -1.25
C LYS A 818 0.86 -12.20 -1.49
N ASN A 819 0.77 -13.33 -2.19
CA ASN A 819 -0.48 -14.10 -2.39
C ASN A 819 -1.16 -14.49 -1.04
N TYR A 820 -2.49 -14.61 -1.01
CA TYR A 820 -3.31 -15.03 0.15
C TYR A 820 -2.88 -16.34 0.85
N GLN A 821 -2.08 -17.18 0.19
CA GLN A 821 -1.51 -18.40 0.77
C GLN A 821 -0.43 -18.12 1.82
N TYR A 822 0.19 -16.93 1.81
CA TYR A 822 1.20 -16.51 2.78
C TYR A 822 0.58 -15.77 3.99
N PHE A 823 1.33 -15.73 5.09
CA PHE A 823 1.09 -14.84 6.21
C PHE A 823 1.60 -13.41 5.90
N ARG A 824 1.27 -12.44 6.77
CA ARG A 824 1.66 -11.03 6.60
C ARG A 824 3.17 -10.79 6.74
N ASP A 825 3.87 -11.65 7.48
CA ASP A 825 5.33 -11.66 7.59
C ASP A 825 6.04 -12.28 6.36
N GLY A 826 5.29 -12.65 5.32
CA GLY A 826 5.82 -13.25 4.10
C GLY A 826 6.17 -14.73 4.22
N SER A 827 5.99 -15.36 5.38
CA SER A 827 6.16 -16.80 5.59
C SER A 827 4.92 -17.60 5.14
N ALA A 828 5.09 -18.90 4.87
CA ALA A 828 4.01 -19.78 4.46
C ALA A 828 3.53 -20.67 5.63
N PRO A 829 2.24 -21.03 5.69
CA PRO A 829 1.77 -22.08 6.60
C PRO A 829 2.42 -23.43 6.27
N LYS A 830 2.37 -24.38 7.21
CA LYS A 830 2.84 -25.75 6.93
C LYS A 830 1.96 -26.41 5.87
N LEU A 831 2.49 -26.55 4.65
CA LEU A 831 1.81 -27.20 3.54
C LEU A 831 1.65 -28.73 3.78
N PRO A 832 0.53 -29.33 3.32
CA PRO A 832 0.33 -30.77 3.40
C PRO A 832 1.30 -31.50 2.47
N LYS A 833 1.89 -32.61 2.95
CA LYS A 833 2.69 -33.50 2.10
C LYS A 833 1.79 -34.24 1.12
N ILE A 834 2.13 -34.19 -0.17
CA ILE A 834 1.51 -35.02 -1.20
C ILE A 834 2.50 -36.14 -1.48
N GLY A 835 2.33 -37.27 -0.79
CA GLY A 835 3.16 -38.45 -0.99
C GLY A 835 2.48 -39.48 -1.90
N GLU A 836 3.29 -40.38 -2.46
CA GLU A 836 2.84 -41.60 -3.12
C GLU A 836 2.18 -42.55 -2.11
N THR A 837 0.92 -42.29 -1.75
CA THR A 837 0.10 -43.32 -1.13
C THR A 837 -0.11 -44.41 -2.18
N ARG A 838 0.60 -45.54 -2.04
CA ARG A 838 0.49 -46.75 -2.89
C ARG A 838 -0.93 -46.91 -3.42
N LEU A 839 -1.05 -47.12 -4.73
CA LEU A 839 -2.26 -47.65 -5.36
C LEU A 839 -2.70 -48.94 -4.65
N ARG A 840 -3.60 -48.81 -3.67
CA ARG A 840 -4.46 -49.92 -3.27
C ARG A 840 -5.45 -50.11 -4.41
N ASN A 841 -5.07 -50.97 -5.34
CA ASN A 841 -5.87 -51.40 -6.48
C ASN A 841 -7.27 -51.86 -6.03
N PHE A 842 -8.23 -50.95 -6.00
CA PHE A 842 -9.64 -51.29 -6.17
C PHE A 842 -9.91 -51.40 -7.67
N VAL A 843 -9.35 -52.44 -8.29
CA VAL A 843 -9.81 -52.93 -9.59
C VAL A 843 -11.21 -53.50 -9.33
N GLN A 844 -12.23 -52.68 -9.51
CA GLN A 844 -13.61 -53.14 -9.47
C GLN A 844 -13.90 -53.88 -10.78
N LYS A 845 -13.48 -55.15 -10.83
CA LYS A 845 -13.93 -56.12 -11.83
C LYS A 845 -15.45 -56.23 -11.74
N ARG A 846 -16.18 -55.44 -12.54
CA ARG A 846 -17.48 -55.87 -13.04
C ARG A 846 -17.23 -56.92 -14.10
N LEU A 847 -17.28 -58.19 -13.70
CA LEU A 847 -17.47 -59.26 -14.66
C LEU A 847 -18.85 -59.08 -15.32
N PHE A 848 -18.88 -59.07 -16.64
CA PHE A 848 -20.04 -59.57 -17.36
C PHE A 848 -20.13 -61.08 -17.11
N ILE A 849 -21.24 -61.55 -16.55
CA ILE A 849 -21.78 -62.89 -16.77
C ILE A 849 -23.30 -62.72 -16.91
N MET A 850 -23.80 -63.16 -18.08
CA MET A 850 -25.20 -63.44 -18.49
C MET A 850 -26.32 -62.68 -17.76
#